data_AF-A0A7V5BNZ6-F1
#
_entry.id   AF-A0A7V5BNZ6-F1
#
_cell.length_a   1.000
_cell.length_b   1.000
_cell.length_c   1.000
_cell.angle_alpha   90.00
_cell.angle_beta   90.00
_cell.angle_gamma   90.00
#
_symmetry.space_group_name_H-M   'P 1'
#
loop_
_entity.id
_entity.type
_entity.pdbx_description
1 polymer ?
#
loop_
_entity_poly.entity_id
_entity_poly.type
_entity_poly.pdbx_seq_one_letter_code
_entity_poly.pdbx_strand_id
1 'polypeptide(L)'
;MRSLLGLLIALLLAAFAQRWLGEGNLRAGIILYLLAGGVFAWLAAGPRAWPTLPPRRGWDRLGWGTAIAGGGLVLVATLGGFAREQYGGWAFWVWVGGMLLFFAGVWWDAPSPEPEAEARAAQPFFPPVLRVRTLGFLLTLILLLAALARFYALDLYPHGLQSDEANNGLDALKWLAGAPYIPYAETNEGQATLFTYLIALYIELFGQRVATMRMVSATAGVLTVLAFYALARELYDQRIALLSAALLAADRWHITFSRIVYELILVPLVLALQIWLLIKALKTGRRRWWAWAGGMMALGLNTYTAYRVIPFFMAAYFGYWLLTHRERWRRDLEGMGMFLAGFLVAVTPLAAYVVRHWSVFLIRMNRISVFRDVEAAGSYAPVWSNLRKVLLMFNVQGDMAALNNLPGAPMLHAAVGVLFVLGLLWAVRWFWKELPALYLLWFGSVASLAVLTVAHEAPNARRPIGLIPLIYLLVAVVFTALWLAWRKAFGEKRTRPLFVLLTALAIFVMGSNLRTYFRVQAVDPAVWYAYSPEESAIGEFLAQQPEDLIIYLDPQYYGHAAIRFIAGERHFIPLNPSQHIPLREPPTGDALFILEPKEEELLAMLQQLYPTGVFQAHQDRYGRPLFLSFRIPAAAFAEAQGLTVTYWAGRDRSQPPVRQEKVPALDFDFTTADTQPLLPPFAAVYEGALLAPVHGDYHFRLTANGARAVLYLDDQEVIAVEDGVGEVTRFLAAGFQALRLEYQAGEQPGALQLAWATPRRPELQPIPASAFYTLPGASNGLIGYYFRTPDWTGEPVLIQRDLFIAPNNAMLSPYSVRWVGKVAAPVKGVYIFGTRSDDGSLVFIDGEFVVDNSGQHGAEYKEGAIALSPGWHDIEVLYSDLGGSRAMELWWQPPGGAKTLLPSRFLRPVEGPMADAAGLPPLPQREPQVPSGLEPAGPPMPPQTLPPVPTAEALDGFPRLDWPVLWAFGACGTGEGALQHPAGVAVDEDGRVYVADSGNHRVVVLDAQGAFLDAWGEEGEAPGQFIEPVDVAITPDEGIAVLDAARGVVALWEEGEFQDELGRDLALYHPRGLDVSPEGMFYIADTGGGRIVQADETGAFLAAFGGPTEGGQPTDVILGPDGFLYVPDPVAGVVWVLNPKTGASRTTAGPKANTVESPHLAALPDGRLFLTDPEQARVLIFEPGLRPLGQVGMKGIDEGQFNRTLGVAVGANMLIVTDPDRCRVTAFGLNK
;
A
#
# COMPACT_ATOMS: atom_id res chain seq x y z
N MET A 1 -54.33 7.88 14.26
CA MET A 1 -53.49 8.02 15.46
C MET A 1 -52.66 6.76 15.76
N ARG A 2 -53.27 5.60 16.08
CA ARG A 2 -52.55 4.35 16.42
C ARG A 2 -51.43 3.94 15.45
N SER A 3 -51.72 3.91 14.14
CA SER A 3 -50.73 3.59 13.10
C SER A 3 -49.57 4.60 13.07
N LEU A 4 -49.84 5.90 13.25
CA LEU A 4 -48.78 6.92 13.30
C LEU A 4 -47.86 6.72 14.51
N LEU A 5 -48.43 6.51 15.70
CA LEU A 5 -47.65 6.29 16.92
C LEU A 5 -46.75 5.06 16.79
N GLY A 6 -47.28 3.96 16.27
CA GLY A 6 -46.48 2.74 16.09
C GLY A 6 -45.38 2.87 15.04
N LEU A 7 -45.58 3.65 13.95
CA LEU A 7 -44.51 3.95 13.00
C LEU A 7 -43.41 4.83 13.63
N LEU A 8 -43.77 5.77 14.50
CA LEU A 8 -42.79 6.58 15.25
C LEU A 8 -42.02 5.72 16.26
N ILE A 9 -42.67 4.77 16.93
CA ILE A 9 -42.01 3.80 17.81
C ILE A 9 -41.03 2.94 17.00
N ALA A 10 -41.43 2.44 15.82
CA ALA A 10 -40.54 1.68 14.96
C ALA A 10 -39.29 2.49 14.54
N LEU A 11 -39.45 3.78 14.21
CA LEU A 11 -38.31 4.65 13.91
C LEU A 11 -37.40 4.86 15.11
N LEU A 12 -37.95 5.05 16.32
CA LEU A 12 -37.15 5.19 17.54
C LEU A 12 -36.39 3.90 17.84
N LEU A 13 -37.04 2.73 17.76
CA LEU A 13 -36.37 1.44 17.95
C LEU A 13 -35.27 1.23 16.93
N ALA A 14 -35.50 1.56 15.66
CA ALA A 14 -34.49 1.48 14.62
C ALA A 14 -33.32 2.45 14.84
N ALA A 15 -33.57 3.65 15.37
CA ALA A 15 -32.53 4.60 15.73
C ALA A 15 -31.68 4.10 16.91
N PHE A 16 -32.30 3.49 17.94
CA PHE A 16 -31.58 2.80 19.00
C PHE A 16 -30.77 1.61 18.46
N ALA A 17 -31.34 0.84 17.53
CA ALA A 17 -30.65 -0.26 16.87
C ALA A 17 -29.40 0.24 16.15
N GLN A 18 -29.51 1.33 15.40
CA GLN A 18 -28.38 1.96 14.72
C GLN A 18 -27.29 2.43 15.69
N ARG A 19 -27.68 2.98 16.84
CA ARG A 19 -26.75 3.41 17.87
C ARG A 19 -25.98 2.22 18.45
N TRP A 20 -26.67 1.15 18.84
CA TRP A 20 -26.03 -0.06 19.36
C TRP A 20 -25.11 -0.74 18.34
N LEU A 21 -25.47 -0.73 17.06
CA LEU A 21 -24.56 -1.19 16.02
C LEU A 21 -23.28 -0.35 15.95
N GLY A 22 -23.37 0.96 16.16
CA GLY A 22 -22.20 1.85 16.21
C GLY A 22 -21.35 1.69 17.48
N GLU A 23 -21.94 1.20 18.57
CA GLU A 23 -21.27 0.87 19.83
C GLU A 23 -20.72 -0.59 19.86
N GLY A 24 -20.65 -1.27 18.71
CA GLY A 24 -20.09 -2.63 18.60
C GLY A 24 -21.06 -3.78 18.94
N ASN A 25 -22.25 -3.51 19.49
CA ASN A 25 -23.21 -4.55 19.88
C ASN A 25 -24.07 -5.04 18.69
N LEU A 26 -23.44 -5.81 17.80
CA LEU A 26 -24.04 -6.34 16.56
C LEU A 26 -25.32 -7.15 16.81
N ARG A 27 -25.31 -8.08 17.77
CA ARG A 27 -26.46 -8.97 18.02
C ARG A 27 -27.68 -8.20 18.47
N ALA A 28 -27.54 -7.33 19.48
CA ALA A 28 -28.66 -6.54 19.99
C ALA A 28 -29.18 -5.56 18.94
N GLY A 29 -28.28 -4.89 18.20
CA GLY A 29 -28.65 -3.99 17.12
C GLY A 29 -29.46 -4.69 16.02
N ILE A 30 -29.03 -5.87 15.54
CA ILE A 30 -29.75 -6.62 14.50
C ILE A 30 -31.15 -7.05 15.00
N ILE A 31 -31.24 -7.61 16.20
CA ILE A 31 -32.53 -8.03 16.80
C ILE A 31 -33.48 -6.83 16.87
N LEU A 32 -32.99 -5.69 17.35
CA LEU A 32 -33.80 -4.48 17.48
C LEU A 32 -34.24 -3.92 16.12
N TYR A 33 -33.39 -4.00 15.10
CA TYR A 33 -33.77 -3.65 13.72
C TYR A 33 -34.85 -4.57 13.15
N LEU A 34 -34.76 -5.88 13.38
CA LEU A 34 -35.77 -6.83 12.94
C LEU A 34 -37.12 -6.57 13.64
N LEU A 35 -37.11 -6.28 14.94
CA LEU A 35 -38.29 -5.88 15.69
C LEU A 35 -38.89 -4.57 15.16
N ALA A 36 -38.06 -3.54 14.99
CA ALA A 36 -38.47 -2.25 14.45
C ALA A 36 -39.07 -2.38 13.05
N GLY A 37 -38.40 -3.12 12.16
CA GLY A 37 -38.87 -3.38 10.81
C GLY A 37 -40.12 -4.24 10.75
N GLY A 38 -40.28 -5.21 11.65
CA GLY A 38 -41.51 -5.99 11.80
C GLY A 38 -42.70 -5.11 12.17
N VAL A 39 -42.54 -4.24 13.17
CA VAL A 39 -43.56 -3.26 13.56
C VAL A 39 -43.86 -2.30 12.41
N PHE A 40 -42.82 -1.78 11.76
CA PHE A 40 -42.96 -0.86 10.63
C PHE A 40 -43.72 -1.50 9.47
N ALA A 41 -43.30 -2.68 9.01
CA ALA A 41 -43.88 -3.38 7.87
C ALA A 41 -45.33 -3.82 8.12
N TRP A 42 -45.71 -4.08 9.38
CA TRP A 42 -47.09 -4.40 9.77
C TRP A 42 -48.01 -3.18 9.77
N LEU A 43 -47.50 -2.01 10.19
CA LEU A 43 -48.29 -0.78 10.32
C LEU A 43 -48.29 0.11 9.06
N ALA A 44 -47.25 0.01 8.25
CA ALA A 44 -47.11 0.77 7.02
C ALA A 44 -48.13 0.30 5.98
N ALA A 45 -48.64 1.24 5.18
CA ALA A 45 -49.54 0.90 4.09
C ALA A 45 -48.82 -0.02 3.08
N GLY A 46 -49.53 -1.04 2.59
CA GLY A 46 -49.06 -1.87 1.50
C GLY A 46 -48.91 -1.07 0.18
N PRO A 47 -48.14 -1.58 -0.79
CA PRO A 47 -47.99 -0.94 -2.09
C PRO A 47 -49.35 -0.84 -2.80
N ARG A 48 -49.55 0.26 -3.54
CA ARG A 48 -50.75 0.42 -4.40
C ARG A 48 -50.65 -0.53 -5.59
N ALA A 49 -51.79 -1.11 -5.97
CA ALA A 49 -51.90 -1.87 -7.20
C ALA A 49 -51.61 -0.97 -8.41
N TRP A 50 -50.97 -1.52 -9.43
CA TRP A 50 -50.69 -0.79 -10.66
C TRP A 50 -52.01 -0.48 -11.41
N PRO A 51 -52.09 0.66 -12.13
CA PRO A 51 -53.29 1.01 -12.89
C PRO A 51 -53.60 -0.05 -13.95
N THR A 52 -54.90 -0.24 -14.24
CA THR A 52 -55.34 -1.14 -15.31
C THR A 52 -54.79 -0.63 -16.64
N LEU A 53 -54.10 -1.51 -17.37
CA LEU A 53 -53.50 -1.12 -18.65
C LEU A 53 -54.55 -0.95 -19.74
N PRO A 54 -54.32 0.00 -20.67
CA PRO A 54 -55.19 0.19 -21.82
C PRO A 54 -55.20 -1.04 -22.74
N PRO A 55 -56.26 -1.22 -23.55
CA PRO A 55 -56.38 -2.27 -24.56
C PRO A 55 -55.26 -2.23 -25.61
N ARG A 56 -55.06 -3.35 -26.32
CA ARG A 56 -53.98 -3.55 -27.29
C ARG A 56 -54.05 -2.54 -28.44
N ARG A 57 -52.88 -2.05 -28.87
CA ARG A 57 -52.72 -1.12 -30.01
C ARG A 57 -52.30 -1.85 -31.27
N GLY A 58 -52.79 -1.38 -32.41
CA GLY A 58 -52.21 -1.72 -33.72
C GLY A 58 -50.78 -1.19 -33.86
N TRP A 59 -50.07 -1.62 -34.89
CA TRP A 59 -48.82 -0.99 -35.31
C TRP A 59 -49.14 0.19 -36.22
N ASP A 60 -48.46 1.32 -35.99
CA ASP A 60 -48.41 2.36 -37.00
C ASP A 60 -47.56 1.86 -38.18
N ARG A 61 -48.08 1.91 -39.40
CA ARG A 61 -47.40 1.34 -40.58
C ARG A 61 -46.11 2.08 -40.89
N LEU A 62 -46.10 3.41 -40.72
CA LEU A 62 -44.91 4.23 -40.96
C LEU A 62 -43.88 3.92 -39.88
N GLY A 63 -44.27 3.98 -38.60
CA GLY A 63 -43.43 3.66 -37.45
C GLY A 63 -42.77 2.28 -37.55
N TRP A 64 -43.56 1.25 -37.87
CA TRP A 64 -43.07 -0.12 -38.08
C TRP A 64 -42.07 -0.21 -39.23
N GLY A 65 -42.39 0.40 -40.38
CA GLY A 65 -41.50 0.45 -41.54
C GLY A 65 -40.16 1.10 -41.22
N THR A 66 -40.18 2.25 -40.52
CA THR A 66 -38.94 2.91 -40.05
C THR A 66 -38.16 2.06 -39.06
N ALA A 67 -38.83 1.37 -38.13
CA ALA A 67 -38.15 0.52 -37.17
C ALA A 67 -37.46 -0.69 -37.85
N ILE A 68 -38.13 -1.32 -38.82
CA ILE A 68 -37.55 -2.40 -39.62
C ILE A 68 -36.39 -1.90 -40.47
N ALA A 69 -36.52 -0.75 -41.12
CA ALA A 69 -35.44 -0.16 -41.90
C ALA A 69 -34.21 0.12 -41.01
N GLY A 70 -34.43 0.68 -39.82
CA GLY A 70 -33.37 0.88 -38.82
C GLY A 70 -32.68 -0.43 -38.41
N GLY A 71 -33.47 -1.46 -38.08
CA GLY A 71 -32.93 -2.80 -37.78
C GLY A 71 -32.18 -3.43 -38.96
N GLY A 72 -32.62 -3.20 -40.20
CA GLY A 72 -31.94 -3.63 -41.42
C GLY A 72 -30.57 -2.97 -41.59
N LEU A 73 -30.46 -1.66 -41.33
CA LEU A 73 -29.17 -0.95 -41.35
C LEU A 73 -28.22 -1.47 -40.28
N VAL A 74 -28.73 -1.76 -39.08
CA VAL A 74 -27.93 -2.39 -38.01
C VAL A 74 -27.41 -3.75 -38.46
N LEU A 75 -28.23 -4.57 -39.12
CA LEU A 75 -27.80 -5.86 -39.67
C LEU A 75 -26.71 -5.69 -40.75
N VAL A 76 -26.84 -4.69 -41.63
CA VAL A 76 -25.82 -4.35 -42.64
C VAL A 76 -24.50 -3.95 -41.98
N ALA A 77 -24.53 -3.07 -40.97
CA ALA A 77 -23.34 -2.69 -40.21
C ALA A 77 -22.69 -3.90 -39.52
N THR A 78 -23.53 -4.80 -38.96
CA THR A 78 -23.07 -6.02 -38.29
C THR A 78 -22.35 -6.95 -39.26
N LEU A 79 -23.01 -7.36 -40.35
CA LEU A 79 -22.51 -8.38 -41.28
C LEU A 79 -21.41 -7.85 -42.20
N GLY A 80 -21.51 -6.59 -42.63
CA GLY A 80 -20.55 -5.99 -43.56
C GLY A 80 -19.34 -5.36 -42.87
N GLY A 81 -19.49 -4.91 -41.62
CA GLY A 81 -18.50 -4.08 -40.93
C GLY A 81 -17.96 -4.69 -39.64
N PHE A 82 -18.78 -4.80 -38.59
CA PHE A 82 -18.31 -5.30 -37.29
C PHE A 82 -17.85 -6.77 -37.35
N ALA A 83 -18.47 -7.59 -38.20
CA ALA A 83 -17.98 -8.94 -38.53
C ALA A 83 -16.68 -8.94 -39.38
N ARG A 84 -16.04 -7.79 -39.57
CA ARG A 84 -14.71 -7.65 -40.17
C ARG A 84 -13.83 -6.70 -39.35
N GLU A 85 -14.17 -6.51 -38.07
CA GLU A 85 -13.46 -5.64 -37.11
C GLU A 85 -13.38 -4.16 -37.52
N GLN A 86 -14.29 -3.69 -38.39
CA GLN A 86 -14.35 -2.30 -38.83
C GLN A 86 -15.17 -1.42 -37.87
N TYR A 87 -14.75 -1.33 -36.61
CA TYR A 87 -15.52 -0.67 -35.56
C TYR A 87 -15.58 0.86 -35.69
N GLY A 88 -14.56 1.53 -36.25
CA GLY A 88 -14.51 3.00 -36.41
C GLY A 88 -14.78 3.57 -37.81
N GLY A 89 -15.16 2.73 -38.78
CA GLY A 89 -15.35 3.14 -40.18
C GLY A 89 -16.82 3.44 -40.55
N TRP A 90 -17.17 3.20 -41.82
CA TRP A 90 -18.54 3.36 -42.34
C TRP A 90 -19.59 2.57 -41.53
N ALA A 91 -19.20 1.40 -40.98
CA ALA A 91 -20.08 0.53 -40.24
C ALA A 91 -20.59 1.17 -38.94
N PHE A 92 -19.74 1.95 -38.27
CA PHE A 92 -20.13 2.74 -37.11
C PHE A 92 -21.27 3.71 -37.44
N TRP A 93 -21.09 4.50 -38.49
CA TRP A 93 -22.09 5.50 -38.90
C TRP A 93 -23.38 4.88 -39.41
N VAL A 94 -23.31 3.76 -40.13
CA VAL A 94 -24.50 2.99 -40.53
C VAL A 94 -25.22 2.41 -39.31
N TRP A 95 -24.49 1.92 -38.31
CA TRP A 95 -25.07 1.45 -37.06
C TRP A 95 -25.74 2.59 -36.28
N VAL A 96 -25.09 3.74 -36.11
CA VAL A 96 -25.67 4.93 -35.46
C VAL A 96 -26.95 5.38 -36.18
N GLY A 97 -26.91 5.49 -37.52
CA GLY A 97 -28.07 5.83 -38.32
C GLY A 97 -29.22 4.82 -38.19
N GLY A 98 -28.89 3.53 -38.23
CA GLY A 98 -29.84 2.43 -38.04
C GLY A 98 -30.48 2.42 -36.66
N MET A 99 -29.68 2.65 -35.61
CA MET A 99 -30.15 2.77 -34.23
C MET A 99 -31.10 3.96 -34.06
N LEU A 100 -30.72 5.14 -34.55
CA LEU A 100 -31.58 6.34 -34.49
C LEU A 100 -32.89 6.14 -35.25
N LEU A 101 -32.84 5.54 -36.44
CA LEU A 101 -34.04 5.20 -37.22
C LEU A 101 -34.93 4.18 -36.51
N PHE A 102 -34.34 3.18 -35.84
CA PHE A 102 -35.09 2.21 -35.03
C PHE A 102 -35.85 2.91 -33.90
N PHE A 103 -35.15 3.72 -33.10
CA PHE A 103 -35.76 4.43 -31.97
C PHE A 103 -36.77 5.50 -32.41
N ALA A 104 -36.56 6.14 -33.56
CA ALA A 104 -37.52 7.05 -34.17
C ALA A 104 -38.77 6.30 -34.66
N GLY A 105 -38.61 5.13 -35.27
CA GLY A 105 -39.73 4.32 -35.75
C GLY A 105 -40.63 3.82 -34.62
N VAL A 106 -40.04 3.30 -33.54
CA VAL A 106 -40.82 2.87 -32.37
C VAL A 106 -41.43 4.03 -31.59
N TRP A 107 -40.96 5.27 -31.79
CA TRP A 107 -41.56 6.46 -31.17
C TRP A 107 -42.96 6.76 -31.72
N TRP A 108 -43.19 6.42 -32.99
CA TRP A 108 -44.45 6.60 -33.72
C TRP A 108 -45.43 5.45 -33.41
N ASP A 109 -45.89 5.38 -32.16
CA ASP A 109 -46.90 4.39 -31.75
C ASP A 109 -48.30 4.80 -32.23
N ALA A 110 -49.12 3.83 -32.65
CA ALA A 110 -50.51 4.07 -33.01
C ALA A 110 -51.34 4.62 -31.81
N PRO A 111 -52.39 5.43 -32.04
CA PRO A 111 -53.27 5.91 -30.99
C PRO A 111 -53.91 4.75 -30.21
N SER A 112 -54.08 4.91 -28.89
CA SER A 112 -54.85 3.95 -28.09
C SER A 112 -56.32 3.95 -28.51
N PRO A 113 -56.97 2.77 -28.63
CA PRO A 113 -58.43 2.69 -28.82
C PRO A 113 -59.22 3.25 -27.63
N GLU A 114 -58.60 3.37 -26.44
CA GLU A 114 -59.15 4.07 -25.27
C GLU A 114 -58.16 5.13 -24.76
N PRO A 115 -58.23 6.38 -25.26
CA PRO A 115 -57.29 7.44 -24.86
C PRO A 115 -57.43 7.85 -23.39
N GLU A 116 -58.62 7.72 -22.80
CA GLU A 116 -58.83 8.02 -21.38
C GLU A 116 -58.24 6.98 -20.43
N ALA A 117 -58.33 5.69 -20.77
CA ALA A 117 -57.69 4.62 -20.01
C ALA A 117 -56.17 4.77 -20.06
N GLU A 118 -55.64 5.12 -21.23
CA GLU A 118 -54.23 5.43 -21.40
C GLU A 118 -53.79 6.67 -20.62
N ALA A 119 -54.56 7.76 -20.67
CA ALA A 119 -54.26 8.97 -19.93
C ALA A 119 -54.24 8.70 -18.42
N ARG A 120 -55.18 7.90 -17.91
CA ARG A 120 -55.19 7.44 -16.52
C ARG A 120 -53.96 6.59 -16.17
N ALA A 121 -53.59 5.66 -17.04
CA ALA A 121 -52.43 4.79 -16.82
C ALA A 121 -51.08 5.53 -16.93
N ALA A 122 -51.03 6.62 -17.71
CA ALA A 122 -49.86 7.49 -17.85
C ALA A 122 -49.69 8.50 -16.70
N GLN A 123 -50.70 8.67 -15.83
CA GLN A 123 -50.60 9.54 -14.67
C GLN A 123 -49.69 8.93 -13.58
N PRO A 124 -48.94 9.77 -12.85
CA PRO A 124 -48.21 9.31 -11.67
C PRO A 124 -49.18 8.78 -10.61
N PHE A 125 -48.71 7.88 -9.74
CA PHE A 125 -49.55 7.26 -8.71
C PHE A 125 -50.20 8.26 -7.75
N PHE A 126 -49.57 9.42 -7.59
CA PHE A 126 -50.09 10.53 -6.81
C PHE A 126 -50.24 11.74 -7.71
N PRO A 127 -51.42 12.41 -7.68
CA PRO A 127 -51.64 13.59 -8.50
C PRO A 127 -50.64 14.70 -8.14
N PRO A 128 -50.26 15.55 -9.11
CA PRO A 128 -49.37 16.66 -8.85
C PRO A 128 -50.00 17.63 -7.83
N VAL A 129 -49.30 17.85 -6.72
CA VAL A 129 -49.78 18.74 -5.64
C VAL A 129 -49.07 20.10 -5.68
N LEU A 130 -47.90 20.18 -6.30
CA LEU A 130 -47.16 21.42 -6.51
C LEU A 130 -47.45 21.97 -7.90
N ARG A 131 -47.53 23.31 -8.01
CA ARG A 131 -47.58 23.98 -9.32
C ARG A 131 -46.28 23.68 -10.07
N VAL A 132 -46.37 23.51 -11.39
CA VAL A 132 -45.21 23.20 -12.26
C VAL A 132 -44.05 24.19 -12.06
N ARG A 133 -44.35 25.48 -11.90
CA ARG A 133 -43.34 26.52 -11.61
C ARG A 133 -42.61 26.27 -10.27
N THR A 134 -43.35 25.96 -9.21
CA THR A 134 -42.77 25.67 -7.87
C THR A 134 -41.95 24.39 -7.91
N LEU A 135 -42.45 23.37 -8.59
CA LEU A 135 -41.75 22.10 -8.78
C LEU A 135 -40.42 22.31 -9.53
N GLY A 136 -40.47 23.06 -10.63
CA GLY A 136 -39.29 23.42 -11.41
C GLY A 136 -38.27 24.19 -10.59
N PHE A 137 -38.71 25.18 -9.80
CA PHE A 137 -37.85 25.94 -8.91
C PHE A 137 -37.13 25.06 -7.87
N LEU A 138 -37.88 24.22 -7.13
CA LEU A 138 -37.30 23.36 -6.09
C LEU A 138 -36.36 22.30 -6.68
N LEU A 139 -36.73 21.69 -7.80
CA LEU A 139 -35.85 20.75 -8.49
C LEU A 139 -34.58 21.44 -8.98
N THR A 140 -34.68 22.65 -9.52
CA THR A 140 -33.51 23.44 -9.94
C THR A 140 -32.60 23.72 -8.76
N LEU A 141 -33.14 24.09 -7.59
CA LEU A 141 -32.33 24.30 -6.38
C LEU A 141 -31.60 23.01 -5.95
N ILE A 142 -32.27 21.86 -5.99
CA ILE A 142 -31.65 20.56 -5.68
C ILE A 142 -30.53 20.23 -6.69
N LEU A 143 -30.76 20.47 -7.99
CA LEU A 143 -29.76 20.23 -9.03
C LEU A 143 -28.57 21.20 -8.91
N LEU A 144 -28.81 22.46 -8.53
CA LEU A 144 -27.73 23.43 -8.26
C LEU A 144 -26.90 23.00 -7.06
N LEU A 145 -27.51 22.50 -5.98
CA LEU A 145 -26.79 21.93 -4.85
C LEU A 145 -26.01 20.67 -5.23
N ALA A 146 -26.62 19.80 -6.04
CA ALA A 146 -25.95 18.60 -6.57
C ALA A 146 -24.73 18.97 -7.42
N ALA A 147 -24.86 20.00 -8.28
CA ALA A 147 -23.79 20.51 -9.11
C ALA A 147 -22.70 21.16 -8.24
N LEU A 148 -23.06 21.99 -7.26
CA LEU A 148 -22.09 22.58 -6.34
C LEU A 148 -21.26 21.50 -5.63
N ALA A 149 -21.90 20.46 -5.09
CA ALA A 149 -21.20 19.36 -4.42
C ALA A 149 -20.21 18.59 -5.33
N ARG A 150 -20.42 18.61 -6.66
CA ARG A 150 -19.66 17.81 -7.62
C ARG A 150 -18.63 18.62 -8.41
N PHE A 151 -18.91 19.88 -8.71
CA PHE A 151 -18.03 20.75 -9.50
C PHE A 151 -17.15 21.67 -8.64
N TYR A 152 -17.51 21.92 -7.38
CA TYR A 152 -16.69 22.75 -6.50
C TYR A 152 -15.30 22.13 -6.32
N ALA A 153 -14.24 22.90 -6.61
CA ALA A 153 -12.85 22.53 -6.33
C ALA A 153 -12.44 21.14 -6.88
N LEU A 154 -12.79 20.83 -8.12
CA LEU A 154 -12.48 19.53 -8.76
C LEU A 154 -10.97 19.28 -8.96
N ASP A 155 -10.18 20.34 -9.13
CA ASP A 155 -8.71 20.26 -9.21
C ASP A 155 -8.05 20.04 -7.83
N LEU A 156 -8.78 20.27 -6.74
CA LEU A 156 -8.24 20.19 -5.38
C LEU A 156 -8.71 18.94 -4.61
N TYR A 157 -9.93 18.48 -4.86
CA TYR A 157 -10.55 17.39 -4.09
C TYR A 157 -11.18 16.31 -4.98
N PRO A 158 -10.73 15.05 -4.86
CA PRO A 158 -9.53 14.61 -4.12
C PRO A 158 -8.23 15.16 -4.76
N HIS A 159 -7.17 15.28 -3.98
CA HIS A 159 -5.90 15.86 -4.46
C HIS A 159 -5.08 14.79 -5.20
N GLY A 160 -4.50 15.15 -6.33
CA GLY A 160 -3.77 14.21 -7.19
C GLY A 160 -4.68 13.47 -8.18
N LEU A 161 -4.07 12.57 -8.93
CA LEU A 161 -4.64 11.80 -10.03
C LEU A 161 -4.19 10.34 -9.88
N GLN A 162 -5.10 9.48 -9.43
CA GLN A 162 -4.82 8.06 -9.27
C GLN A 162 -4.53 7.39 -10.64
N SER A 163 -3.68 6.36 -10.65
CA SER A 163 -3.21 5.68 -11.88
C SER A 163 -4.34 5.24 -12.84
N ASP A 164 -5.45 4.67 -12.35
CA ASP A 164 -6.57 4.28 -13.22
C ASP A 164 -7.32 5.49 -13.80
N GLU A 165 -7.45 6.59 -13.03
CA GLU A 165 -7.98 7.86 -13.54
C GLU A 165 -7.11 8.39 -14.69
N ALA A 166 -5.78 8.33 -14.52
CA ALA A 166 -4.82 8.77 -15.52
C ALA A 166 -4.86 7.88 -16.78
N ASN A 167 -4.95 6.56 -16.62
CA ASN A 167 -5.08 5.62 -17.74
C ASN A 167 -6.33 5.91 -18.58
N ASN A 168 -7.46 6.23 -17.95
CA ASN A 168 -8.67 6.66 -18.66
C ASN A 168 -8.46 7.94 -19.47
N GLY A 169 -7.67 8.87 -18.95
CA GLY A 169 -7.25 10.09 -19.65
C GLY A 169 -6.33 9.82 -20.83
N LEU A 170 -5.32 8.96 -20.66
CA LEU A 170 -4.38 8.57 -21.71
C LEU A 170 -5.09 7.82 -22.86
N ASP A 171 -6.01 6.92 -22.53
CA ASP A 171 -6.87 6.26 -23.53
C ASP A 171 -7.74 7.29 -24.28
N ALA A 172 -8.26 8.32 -23.60
CA ALA A 172 -9.00 9.40 -24.24
C ALA A 172 -8.14 10.20 -25.23
N LEU A 173 -6.91 10.54 -24.87
CA LEU A 173 -5.96 11.22 -25.75
C LEU A 173 -5.59 10.36 -26.96
N LYS A 174 -5.46 9.04 -26.78
CA LYS A 174 -5.23 8.09 -27.88
C LYS A 174 -6.31 8.15 -28.95
N TRP A 175 -7.59 8.30 -28.59
CA TRP A 175 -8.66 8.44 -29.59
C TRP A 175 -8.67 9.82 -30.25
N LEU A 176 -8.37 10.89 -29.50
CA LEU A 176 -8.20 12.22 -30.08
C LEU A 176 -7.05 12.27 -31.10
N ALA A 177 -6.01 11.45 -30.89
CA ALA A 177 -4.92 11.26 -31.85
C ALA A 177 -5.29 10.44 -33.11
N GLY A 178 -6.56 10.05 -33.28
CA GLY A 178 -7.05 9.38 -34.48
C GLY A 178 -7.11 7.85 -34.41
N ALA A 179 -6.93 7.24 -33.23
CA ALA A 179 -7.15 5.81 -33.07
C ALA A 179 -8.63 5.44 -33.37
N PRO A 180 -8.88 4.30 -34.04
CA PRO A 180 -10.24 3.92 -34.43
C PRO A 180 -11.10 3.62 -33.20
N TYR A 181 -12.42 3.84 -33.34
CA TYR A 181 -13.37 3.44 -32.30
C TYR A 181 -13.27 1.93 -32.04
N ILE A 182 -13.09 1.57 -30.78
CA ILE A 182 -13.24 0.21 -30.23
C ILE A 182 -14.27 0.23 -29.10
N PRO A 183 -15.20 -0.75 -29.02
CA PRO A 183 -16.25 -0.78 -27.99
C PRO A 183 -15.76 -1.27 -26.61
N TYR A 184 -14.57 -1.87 -26.55
CA TYR A 184 -13.96 -2.41 -25.34
C TYR A 184 -12.43 -2.28 -25.46
N ALA A 185 -11.79 -1.70 -24.46
CA ALA A 185 -10.34 -1.51 -24.40
C ALA A 185 -9.71 -2.60 -23.53
N GLU A 186 -8.47 -2.98 -23.83
CA GLU A 186 -7.69 -3.97 -23.06
C GLU A 186 -6.95 -3.35 -21.86
N THR A 187 -6.85 -2.02 -21.82
CA THR A 187 -6.32 -1.24 -20.69
C THR A 187 -7.05 -1.58 -19.40
N ASN A 188 -6.36 -1.53 -18.25
CA ASN A 188 -6.92 -1.85 -16.92
C ASN A 188 -7.62 -3.22 -16.85
N GLU A 189 -7.01 -4.25 -17.46
CA GLU A 189 -7.53 -5.64 -17.55
C GLU A 189 -8.88 -5.78 -18.29
N GLY A 190 -9.23 -4.80 -19.12
CA GLY A 190 -10.48 -4.81 -19.87
C GLY A 190 -11.54 -3.86 -19.31
N GLN A 191 -11.91 -2.86 -20.10
CA GLN A 191 -12.92 -1.87 -19.74
C GLN A 191 -13.78 -1.43 -20.94
N ALA A 192 -15.04 -1.07 -20.69
CA ALA A 192 -15.90 -0.50 -21.71
C ALA A 192 -15.51 0.97 -21.98
N THR A 193 -15.56 1.39 -23.24
CA THR A 193 -14.94 2.65 -23.69
C THR A 193 -15.90 3.83 -23.76
N LEU A 194 -17.19 3.66 -23.43
CA LEU A 194 -18.15 4.77 -23.48
C LEU A 194 -17.72 5.94 -22.60
N PHE A 195 -17.32 5.64 -21.36
CA PHE A 195 -16.93 6.66 -20.39
C PHE A 195 -15.71 7.45 -20.87
N THR A 196 -14.75 6.75 -21.46
CA THR A 196 -13.52 7.32 -21.91
C THR A 196 -13.70 8.12 -23.23
N TYR A 197 -14.64 7.75 -24.12
CA TYR A 197 -15.05 8.65 -25.22
C TYR A 197 -15.72 9.93 -24.72
N LEU A 198 -16.46 9.88 -23.60
CA LEU A 198 -16.98 11.09 -22.96
C LEU A 198 -15.85 11.96 -22.39
N ILE A 199 -14.79 11.35 -21.86
CA ILE A 199 -13.57 12.07 -21.46
C ILE A 199 -12.92 12.74 -22.68
N ALA A 200 -12.76 12.02 -23.79
CA ALA A 200 -12.20 12.57 -25.03
C ALA A 200 -13.01 13.79 -25.53
N LEU A 201 -14.35 13.69 -25.51
CA LEU A 201 -15.22 14.81 -25.83
C LEU A 201 -15.01 16.01 -24.88
N TYR A 202 -14.83 15.78 -23.57
CA TYR A 202 -14.62 16.86 -22.61
C TYR A 202 -13.22 17.48 -22.75
N ILE A 203 -12.19 16.68 -23.03
CA ILE A 203 -10.84 17.17 -23.34
C ILE A 203 -10.88 18.05 -24.60
N GLU A 204 -11.60 17.64 -25.64
CA GLU A 204 -11.78 18.46 -26.86
C GLU A 204 -12.48 19.79 -26.57
N LEU A 205 -13.44 19.81 -25.63
CA LEU A 205 -14.22 21.00 -25.30
C LEU A 205 -13.54 21.96 -24.30
N PHE A 206 -12.78 21.43 -23.33
CA PHE A 206 -12.27 22.18 -22.19
C PHE A 206 -10.75 22.07 -21.98
N GLY A 207 -10.06 21.26 -22.78
CA GLY A 207 -8.61 21.01 -22.70
C GLY A 207 -8.23 19.88 -21.75
N GLN A 208 -7.01 19.36 -21.92
CA GLN A 208 -6.43 18.27 -21.12
C GLN A 208 -6.10 18.75 -19.70
N ARG A 209 -6.96 18.40 -18.73
CA ARG A 209 -6.77 18.68 -17.30
C ARG A 209 -7.45 17.61 -16.45
N VAL A 210 -7.00 17.44 -15.21
CA VAL A 210 -7.63 16.53 -14.24
C VAL A 210 -9.09 16.90 -13.98
N ALA A 211 -9.39 18.18 -13.72
CA ALA A 211 -10.79 18.61 -13.57
C ALA A 211 -11.64 18.31 -14.81
N THR A 212 -11.10 18.47 -16.03
CA THR A 212 -11.87 18.20 -17.26
C THR A 212 -12.36 16.76 -17.32
N MET A 213 -11.52 15.80 -16.94
CA MET A 213 -11.94 14.39 -16.86
C MET A 213 -12.98 14.17 -15.77
N ARG A 214 -12.76 14.74 -14.58
CA ARG A 214 -13.69 14.62 -13.43
C ARG A 214 -15.03 15.30 -13.70
N MET A 215 -15.09 16.31 -14.56
CA MET A 215 -16.34 16.95 -15.00
C MET A 215 -17.29 15.95 -15.69
N VAL A 216 -16.78 14.89 -16.32
CA VAL A 216 -17.61 13.82 -16.89
C VAL A 216 -18.38 13.10 -15.78
N SER A 217 -17.68 12.65 -14.74
CA SER A 217 -18.27 12.00 -13.57
C SER A 217 -19.19 12.94 -12.79
N ALA A 218 -18.82 14.21 -12.67
CA ALA A 218 -19.64 15.22 -12.01
C ALA A 218 -20.96 15.43 -12.75
N THR A 219 -20.90 15.49 -14.09
CA THR A 219 -22.08 15.61 -14.95
C THR A 219 -22.98 14.38 -14.84
N ALA A 220 -22.40 13.18 -14.95
CA ALA A 220 -23.12 11.93 -14.73
C ALA A 220 -23.83 11.93 -13.36
N GLY A 221 -23.13 12.40 -12.33
CA GLY A 221 -23.67 12.45 -10.99
C GLY A 221 -24.85 13.41 -10.80
N VAL A 222 -24.82 14.59 -11.42
CA VAL A 222 -25.97 15.52 -11.42
C VAL A 222 -27.14 14.93 -12.20
N LEU A 223 -26.87 14.31 -13.35
CA LEU A 223 -27.89 13.66 -14.15
C LEU A 223 -28.53 12.46 -13.41
N THR A 224 -27.79 11.74 -12.57
CA THR A 224 -28.36 10.68 -11.71
C THR A 224 -29.45 11.24 -10.81
N VAL A 225 -29.25 12.42 -10.20
CA VAL A 225 -30.27 13.06 -9.34
C VAL A 225 -31.54 13.38 -10.14
N LEU A 226 -31.39 13.88 -11.36
CA LEU A 226 -32.52 14.17 -12.25
C LEU A 226 -33.26 12.90 -12.69
N ALA A 227 -32.52 11.88 -13.12
CA ALA A 227 -33.06 10.58 -13.52
C ALA A 227 -33.78 9.90 -12.35
N PHE A 228 -33.17 9.91 -11.16
CA PHE A 228 -33.78 9.41 -9.94
C PHE A 228 -35.06 10.18 -9.59
N TYR A 229 -35.07 11.51 -9.70
CA TYR A 229 -36.28 12.30 -9.45
C TYR A 229 -37.41 11.90 -10.43
N ALA A 230 -37.10 11.71 -11.72
CA ALA A 230 -38.07 11.27 -12.71
C ALA A 230 -38.65 9.88 -12.36
N LEU A 231 -37.80 8.96 -11.93
CA LEU A 231 -38.17 7.63 -11.43
C LEU A 231 -39.06 7.72 -10.17
N ALA A 232 -38.59 8.42 -9.14
CA ALA A 232 -39.28 8.56 -7.86
C ALA A 232 -40.64 9.27 -8.02
N ARG A 233 -40.74 10.30 -8.88
CA ARG A 233 -42.00 11.00 -9.17
C ARG A 233 -43.04 10.10 -9.84
N GLU A 234 -42.60 9.10 -10.59
CA GLU A 234 -43.50 8.13 -11.22
C GLU A 234 -44.10 7.17 -10.18
N LEU A 235 -43.40 6.94 -9.07
CA LEU A 235 -43.75 5.97 -8.03
C LEU A 235 -44.43 6.61 -6.80
N TYR A 236 -44.06 7.84 -6.45
CA TYR A 236 -44.41 8.49 -5.18
C TYR A 236 -44.96 9.91 -5.36
N ASP A 237 -45.43 10.52 -4.26
CA ASP A 237 -45.85 11.92 -4.22
C ASP A 237 -44.70 12.85 -4.59
N GLN A 238 -44.99 13.94 -5.34
CA GLN A 238 -43.98 14.90 -5.80
C GLN A 238 -43.11 15.47 -4.68
N ARG A 239 -43.68 15.67 -3.48
CA ARG A 239 -42.95 16.20 -2.32
C ARG A 239 -41.94 15.18 -1.79
N ILE A 240 -42.34 13.91 -1.77
CA ILE A 240 -41.49 12.80 -1.32
C ILE A 240 -40.38 12.54 -2.35
N ALA A 241 -40.71 12.58 -3.64
CA ALA A 241 -39.72 12.48 -4.71
C ALA A 241 -38.67 13.60 -4.63
N LEU A 242 -39.08 14.84 -4.33
CA LEU A 242 -38.13 15.96 -4.10
C LEU A 242 -37.25 15.72 -2.86
N LEU A 243 -37.83 15.27 -1.74
CA LEU A 243 -37.07 15.00 -0.51
C LEU A 243 -36.03 13.88 -0.71
N SER A 244 -36.42 12.77 -1.34
CA SER A 244 -35.49 11.68 -1.63
C SER A 244 -34.41 12.09 -2.64
N ALA A 245 -34.75 12.92 -3.64
CA ALA A 245 -33.77 13.43 -4.59
C ALA A 245 -32.78 14.41 -3.93
N ALA A 246 -33.24 15.21 -2.98
CA ALA A 246 -32.39 16.09 -2.18
C ALA A 246 -31.40 15.30 -1.32
N LEU A 247 -31.84 14.20 -0.70
CA LEU A 247 -30.95 13.31 0.04
C LEU A 247 -29.89 12.67 -0.86
N LEU A 248 -30.27 12.13 -2.03
CA LEU A 248 -29.33 11.56 -3.01
C LEU A 248 -28.35 12.63 -3.53
N ALA A 249 -28.81 13.86 -3.73
CA ALA A 249 -27.97 14.97 -4.20
C ALA A 249 -26.74 15.22 -3.30
N ALA A 250 -26.88 14.99 -2.00
CA ALA A 250 -25.83 15.12 -1.00
C ALA A 250 -25.36 13.77 -0.42
N ASP A 251 -25.61 12.65 -1.11
CA ASP A 251 -25.14 11.34 -0.68
C ASP A 251 -23.60 11.26 -0.79
N ARG A 252 -22.92 10.97 0.33
CA ARG A 252 -21.46 10.96 0.39
C ARG A 252 -20.86 9.89 -0.54
N TRP A 253 -21.42 8.68 -0.54
CA TRP A 253 -20.98 7.58 -1.40
C TRP A 253 -21.08 7.96 -2.88
N HIS A 254 -22.22 8.51 -3.31
CA HIS A 254 -22.40 8.99 -4.67
C HIS A 254 -21.50 10.19 -5.00
N ILE A 255 -21.27 11.11 -4.06
CA ILE A 255 -20.39 12.27 -4.27
C ILE A 255 -18.97 11.79 -4.56
N THR A 256 -18.41 10.88 -3.74
CA THR A 256 -17.06 10.31 -3.94
C THR A 256 -16.86 9.85 -5.39
N PHE A 257 -17.73 8.98 -5.89
CA PHE A 257 -17.60 8.43 -7.25
C PHE A 257 -17.98 9.42 -8.38
N SER A 258 -18.68 10.50 -8.07
CA SER A 258 -18.95 11.58 -9.04
C SER A 258 -17.89 12.67 -9.08
N ARG A 259 -16.78 12.49 -8.35
CA ARG A 259 -15.65 13.42 -8.31
C ARG A 259 -14.32 12.78 -8.74
N ILE A 260 -14.35 11.51 -9.16
CA ILE A 260 -13.20 10.75 -9.65
C ILE A 260 -13.53 10.14 -11.02
N VAL A 261 -12.52 9.84 -11.83
CA VAL A 261 -12.64 9.45 -13.25
C VAL A 261 -12.85 7.94 -13.40
N TYR A 262 -13.91 7.41 -12.79
CA TYR A 262 -14.28 6.00 -12.86
C TYR A 262 -15.62 5.80 -13.58
N GLU A 263 -15.66 4.87 -14.54
CA GLU A 263 -16.80 4.59 -15.42
C GLU A 263 -18.05 4.12 -14.67
N LEU A 264 -17.86 3.56 -13.47
CA LEU A 264 -18.91 3.02 -12.62
C LEU A 264 -19.98 4.04 -12.21
N ILE A 265 -19.68 5.35 -12.24
CA ILE A 265 -20.66 6.41 -11.90
C ILE A 265 -21.79 6.51 -12.94
N LEU A 266 -21.58 5.98 -14.16
CA LEU A 266 -22.64 5.89 -15.15
C LEU A 266 -23.70 4.84 -14.78
N VAL A 267 -23.38 3.87 -13.91
CA VAL A 267 -24.30 2.78 -13.55
C VAL A 267 -25.56 3.32 -12.84
N PRO A 268 -25.49 4.12 -11.76
CA PRO A 268 -26.67 4.72 -11.14
C PRO A 268 -27.54 5.51 -12.12
N LEU A 269 -26.93 6.29 -13.02
CA LEU A 269 -27.63 7.10 -14.02
C LEU A 269 -28.41 6.23 -14.99
N VAL A 270 -27.71 5.32 -15.67
CA VAL A 270 -28.28 4.49 -16.73
C VAL A 270 -29.32 3.53 -16.13
N LEU A 271 -29.06 2.95 -14.96
CA LEU A 271 -29.99 2.05 -14.31
C LEU A 271 -31.26 2.78 -13.83
N ALA A 272 -31.15 3.99 -13.26
CA ALA A 272 -32.32 4.79 -12.89
C ALA A 272 -33.18 5.13 -14.12
N LEU A 273 -32.56 5.49 -15.25
CA LEU A 273 -33.26 5.74 -16.51
C LEU A 273 -33.90 4.47 -17.07
N GLN A 274 -33.19 3.34 -17.07
CA GLN A 274 -33.71 2.05 -17.51
C GLN A 274 -34.96 1.67 -16.71
N ILE A 275 -34.89 1.72 -15.39
CA ILE A 275 -36.01 1.36 -14.51
C ILE A 275 -37.17 2.35 -14.65
N TRP A 276 -36.89 3.63 -14.80
CA TRP A 276 -37.92 4.63 -15.09
C TRP A 276 -38.67 4.32 -16.38
N LEU A 277 -37.95 4.08 -17.48
CA LEU A 277 -38.52 3.73 -18.77
C LEU A 277 -39.29 2.41 -18.71
N LEU A 278 -38.77 1.41 -18.01
CA LEU A 278 -39.45 0.14 -17.80
C LEU A 278 -40.77 0.33 -17.04
N ILE A 279 -40.78 1.15 -15.98
CA ILE A 279 -42.03 1.46 -15.25
C ILE A 279 -43.01 2.18 -16.16
N LYS A 280 -42.58 3.13 -16.99
CA LYS A 280 -43.46 3.76 -18.00
C LYS A 280 -44.00 2.73 -18.99
N ALA A 281 -43.17 1.78 -19.42
CA ALA A 281 -43.56 0.70 -20.33
C ALA A 281 -44.63 -0.20 -19.70
N LEU A 282 -44.39 -0.67 -18.48
CA LEU A 282 -45.28 -1.53 -17.72
C LEU A 282 -46.59 -0.84 -17.30
N LYS A 283 -46.61 0.50 -17.18
CA LYS A 283 -47.80 1.32 -16.87
C LYS A 283 -48.59 1.78 -18.07
N THR A 284 -48.00 1.91 -19.26
CA THR A 284 -48.70 2.49 -20.42
C THR A 284 -48.87 1.51 -21.58
N GLY A 285 -48.09 0.44 -21.59
CA GLY A 285 -48.03 -0.52 -22.69
C GLY A 285 -47.45 0.04 -24.00
N ARG A 286 -46.88 1.25 -24.01
CA ARG A 286 -46.29 1.85 -25.22
C ARG A 286 -44.99 1.16 -25.60
N ARG A 287 -44.86 0.77 -26.87
CA ARG A 287 -43.70 0.02 -27.40
C ARG A 287 -42.43 0.83 -27.30
N ARG A 288 -42.50 2.15 -27.50
CA ARG A 288 -41.34 3.05 -27.38
C ARG A 288 -40.64 2.92 -26.03
N TRP A 289 -41.38 2.80 -24.93
CA TRP A 289 -40.77 2.74 -23.60
C TRP A 289 -40.10 1.39 -23.35
N TRP A 290 -40.68 0.30 -23.87
CA TRP A 290 -40.04 -1.01 -23.87
C TRP A 290 -38.73 -0.99 -24.66
N ALA A 291 -38.76 -0.46 -25.89
CA ALA A 291 -37.59 -0.35 -26.75
C ALA A 291 -36.48 0.48 -26.08
N TRP A 292 -36.80 1.68 -25.57
CA TRP A 292 -35.85 2.55 -24.89
C TRP A 292 -35.31 1.95 -23.60
N ALA A 293 -36.11 1.21 -22.83
CA ALA A 293 -35.62 0.48 -21.65
C ALA A 293 -34.60 -0.60 -22.05
N GLY A 294 -34.84 -1.31 -23.16
CA GLY A 294 -33.87 -2.27 -23.72
C GLY A 294 -32.60 -1.59 -24.23
N GLY A 295 -32.75 -0.45 -24.91
CA GLY A 295 -31.63 0.38 -25.35
C GLY A 295 -30.77 0.89 -24.19
N MET A 296 -31.38 1.31 -23.08
CA MET A 296 -30.64 1.69 -21.87
C MET A 296 -29.90 0.51 -21.25
N MET A 297 -30.45 -0.71 -21.31
CA MET A 297 -29.73 -1.91 -20.86
C MET A 297 -28.48 -2.16 -21.70
N ALA A 298 -28.54 -1.95 -23.01
CA ALA A 298 -27.38 -2.06 -23.90
C ALA A 298 -26.35 -0.95 -23.63
N LEU A 299 -26.80 0.29 -23.40
CA LEU A 299 -25.93 1.40 -22.99
C LEU A 299 -25.22 1.07 -21.67
N GLY A 300 -25.94 0.49 -20.71
CA GLY A 300 -25.39 0.05 -19.43
C GLY A 300 -24.30 -1.01 -19.55
N LEU A 301 -24.40 -1.94 -20.51
CA LEU A 301 -23.30 -2.89 -20.79
C LEU A 301 -22.04 -2.20 -21.33
N ASN A 302 -22.14 -0.97 -21.84
CA ASN A 302 -21.00 -0.14 -22.25
C ASN A 302 -20.51 0.78 -21.13
N THR A 303 -21.04 0.68 -19.91
CA THR A 303 -20.59 1.49 -18.75
C THR A 303 -19.50 0.76 -17.96
N TYR A 304 -19.89 -0.07 -17.01
CA TYR A 304 -19.00 -0.75 -16.06
C TYR A 304 -19.29 -2.25 -16.04
N THR A 305 -18.27 -3.04 -15.77
CA THR A 305 -18.34 -4.51 -15.77
C THR A 305 -19.40 -5.06 -14.81
N ALA A 306 -19.67 -4.39 -13.68
CA ALA A 306 -20.75 -4.78 -12.75
C ALA A 306 -22.16 -4.72 -13.39
N TYR A 307 -22.36 -3.93 -14.44
CA TYR A 307 -23.67 -3.84 -15.11
C TYR A 307 -24.09 -5.18 -15.76
N ARG A 308 -23.15 -6.11 -15.96
CA ARG A 308 -23.41 -7.43 -16.58
C ARG A 308 -24.41 -8.29 -15.81
N VAL A 309 -24.68 -8.00 -14.53
CA VAL A 309 -25.73 -8.70 -13.76
C VAL A 309 -27.15 -8.23 -14.13
N ILE A 310 -27.29 -7.02 -14.67
CA ILE A 310 -28.58 -6.36 -14.91
C ILE A 310 -29.46 -7.12 -15.94
N PRO A 311 -28.93 -7.68 -17.05
CA PRO A 311 -29.71 -8.54 -17.93
C PRO A 311 -30.34 -9.76 -17.23
N PHE A 312 -29.62 -10.41 -16.31
CA PHE A 312 -30.15 -11.55 -15.54
C PHE A 312 -31.22 -11.10 -14.55
N PHE A 313 -31.00 -9.97 -13.88
CA PHE A 313 -32.00 -9.31 -13.04
C PHE A 313 -33.29 -9.01 -13.83
N MET A 314 -33.19 -8.43 -15.04
CA MET A 314 -34.33 -8.15 -15.89
C MET A 314 -35.06 -9.43 -16.30
N ALA A 315 -34.33 -10.48 -16.68
CA ALA A 315 -34.92 -11.78 -17.03
C ALA A 315 -35.67 -12.40 -15.86
N ALA A 316 -35.10 -12.36 -14.64
CA ALA A 316 -35.75 -12.85 -13.43
C ALA A 316 -37.02 -12.04 -13.11
N TYR A 317 -36.98 -10.70 -13.25
CA TYR A 317 -38.15 -9.86 -13.04
C TYR A 317 -39.24 -10.10 -14.09
N PHE A 318 -38.89 -10.29 -15.36
CA PHE A 318 -39.85 -10.64 -16.41
C PHE A 318 -40.46 -12.04 -16.19
N GLY A 319 -39.69 -13.00 -15.72
CA GLY A 319 -40.18 -14.31 -15.30
C GLY A 319 -41.21 -14.19 -14.17
N TYR A 320 -40.85 -13.47 -13.10
CA TYR A 320 -41.77 -13.13 -12.00
C TYR A 320 -43.04 -12.44 -12.52
N TRP A 321 -42.89 -11.47 -13.43
CA TRP A 321 -44.01 -10.72 -14.00
C TRP A 321 -44.98 -11.64 -14.77
N LEU A 322 -44.47 -12.50 -15.64
CA LEU A 322 -45.28 -13.44 -16.42
C LEU A 322 -45.98 -14.49 -15.53
N LEU A 323 -45.35 -14.89 -14.43
CA LEU A 323 -45.93 -15.84 -13.48
C LEU A 323 -47.07 -15.23 -12.67
N THR A 324 -46.96 -13.94 -12.31
CA THR A 324 -47.91 -13.23 -11.45
C THR A 324 -49.04 -12.53 -12.21
N HIS A 325 -48.85 -12.22 -13.50
CA HIS A 325 -49.80 -11.48 -14.36
C HIS A 325 -50.21 -12.29 -15.60
N ARG A 326 -50.67 -13.52 -15.39
CA ARG A 326 -50.98 -14.48 -16.47
C ARG A 326 -52.05 -13.99 -17.43
N GLU A 327 -52.95 -13.13 -16.98
CA GLU A 327 -53.99 -12.51 -17.80
C GLU A 327 -53.44 -11.52 -18.85
N ARG A 328 -52.19 -11.06 -18.68
CA ARG A 328 -51.55 -10.04 -19.54
C ARG A 328 -50.44 -10.60 -20.45
N TRP A 329 -50.11 -11.89 -20.32
CA TRP A 329 -48.90 -12.48 -20.89
C TRP A 329 -48.68 -12.22 -22.38
N ARG A 330 -49.70 -12.38 -23.25
CA ARG A 330 -49.52 -12.17 -24.70
C ARG A 330 -49.11 -10.74 -25.05
N ARG A 331 -49.61 -9.73 -24.33
CA ARG A 331 -49.25 -8.33 -24.58
C ARG A 331 -47.88 -8.03 -23.99
N ASP A 332 -47.64 -8.48 -22.77
CA ASP A 332 -46.39 -8.15 -22.09
C ASP A 332 -45.22 -8.90 -22.74
N LEU A 333 -45.42 -10.09 -23.35
CA LEU A 333 -44.45 -10.76 -24.23
C LEU A 333 -44.10 -9.96 -25.48
N GLU A 334 -45.06 -9.27 -26.10
CA GLU A 334 -44.78 -8.36 -27.22
C GLU A 334 -43.92 -7.17 -26.76
N GLY A 335 -44.23 -6.60 -25.59
CA GLY A 335 -43.43 -5.56 -24.96
C GLY A 335 -42.01 -6.04 -24.64
N MET A 336 -41.86 -7.23 -24.06
CA MET A 336 -40.56 -7.86 -23.80
C MET A 336 -39.79 -8.15 -25.10
N GLY A 337 -40.48 -8.54 -26.18
CA GLY A 337 -39.88 -8.67 -27.50
C GLY A 337 -39.37 -7.32 -28.05
N MET A 338 -40.12 -6.23 -27.82
CA MET A 338 -39.69 -4.89 -28.18
C MET A 338 -38.50 -4.39 -27.34
N PHE A 339 -38.48 -4.73 -26.05
CA PHE A 339 -37.33 -4.50 -25.18
C PHE A 339 -36.10 -5.24 -25.70
N LEU A 340 -36.24 -6.52 -26.06
CA LEU A 340 -35.16 -7.30 -26.64
C LEU A 340 -34.68 -6.69 -27.98
N ALA A 341 -35.58 -6.25 -28.84
CA ALA A 341 -35.22 -5.60 -30.10
C ALA A 341 -34.42 -4.31 -29.88
N GLY A 342 -34.86 -3.44 -28.95
CA GLY A 342 -34.13 -2.22 -28.58
C GLY A 342 -32.76 -2.52 -27.98
N PHE A 343 -32.66 -3.57 -27.17
CA PHE A 343 -31.38 -4.06 -26.63
C PHE A 343 -30.43 -4.55 -27.73
N LEU A 344 -30.90 -5.44 -28.62
CA LEU A 344 -30.08 -6.03 -29.68
C LEU A 344 -29.56 -4.96 -30.65
N VAL A 345 -30.41 -4.01 -31.05
CA VAL A 345 -30.03 -2.90 -31.93
C VAL A 345 -28.91 -2.05 -31.33
N ALA A 346 -29.00 -1.74 -30.03
CA ALA A 346 -28.02 -0.88 -29.36
C ALA A 346 -26.74 -1.62 -28.92
N VAL A 347 -26.81 -2.90 -28.55
CA VAL A 347 -25.63 -3.64 -28.05
C VAL A 347 -24.72 -4.14 -29.19
N THR A 348 -25.17 -4.04 -30.44
CA THR A 348 -24.56 -4.69 -31.60
C THR A 348 -23.03 -4.57 -31.69
N PRO A 349 -22.40 -3.38 -31.58
CA PRO A 349 -20.95 -3.25 -31.74
C PRO A 349 -20.19 -4.00 -30.63
N LEU A 350 -20.64 -3.84 -29.38
CA LEU A 350 -20.08 -4.54 -28.23
C LEU A 350 -20.29 -6.05 -28.34
N ALA A 351 -21.50 -6.51 -28.69
CA ALA A 351 -21.79 -7.93 -28.86
C ALA A 351 -20.93 -8.58 -29.95
N ALA A 352 -20.75 -7.91 -31.09
CA ALA A 352 -19.89 -8.39 -32.17
C ALA A 352 -18.43 -8.50 -31.72
N TYR A 353 -17.94 -7.55 -30.91
CA TYR A 353 -16.60 -7.61 -30.31
C TYR A 353 -16.47 -8.78 -29.33
N VAL A 354 -17.40 -8.93 -28.39
CA VAL A 354 -17.37 -9.99 -27.37
C VAL A 354 -17.36 -11.39 -27.98
N VAL A 355 -18.11 -11.61 -29.05
CA VAL A 355 -18.13 -12.91 -29.76
C VAL A 355 -16.75 -13.27 -30.32
N ARG A 356 -15.92 -12.28 -30.69
CA ARG A 356 -14.57 -12.50 -31.24
C ARG A 356 -13.49 -12.54 -30.17
N HIS A 357 -13.61 -11.65 -29.19
CA HIS A 357 -12.61 -11.45 -28.14
C HIS A 357 -13.13 -11.98 -26.80
N TRP A 358 -13.69 -13.20 -26.83
CA TRP A 358 -14.36 -13.80 -25.68
C TRP A 358 -13.43 -13.95 -24.47
N SER A 359 -12.17 -14.36 -24.70
CA SER A 359 -11.16 -14.48 -23.64
C SER A 359 -10.90 -13.14 -22.95
N VAL A 360 -10.62 -12.09 -23.74
CA VAL A 360 -10.38 -10.72 -23.26
C VAL A 360 -11.55 -10.21 -22.42
N PHE A 361 -12.79 -10.53 -22.81
CA PHE A 361 -13.98 -10.10 -22.09
C PHE A 361 -14.16 -10.77 -20.71
N LEU A 362 -13.61 -11.98 -20.52
CA LEU A 362 -13.77 -12.78 -19.29
C LEU A 362 -12.60 -12.70 -18.30
N ILE A 363 -11.40 -12.31 -18.72
CA ILE A 363 -10.17 -12.31 -17.88
C ILE A 363 -10.44 -11.70 -16.50
N ARG A 364 -11.01 -10.49 -16.47
CA ARG A 364 -11.24 -9.75 -15.23
C ARG A 364 -12.21 -10.46 -14.29
N MET A 365 -13.26 -11.08 -14.84
CA MET A 365 -14.28 -11.78 -14.04
C MET A 365 -13.72 -13.04 -13.36
N ASN A 366 -12.77 -13.73 -14.01
CA ASN A 366 -12.11 -14.90 -13.43
C ASN A 366 -11.10 -14.53 -12.34
N ARG A 367 -10.42 -13.37 -12.45
CA ARG A 367 -9.43 -12.91 -11.47
C ARG A 367 -10.05 -12.49 -10.14
N ILE A 368 -11.14 -11.71 -10.19
CA ILE A 368 -11.78 -11.08 -9.02
C ILE A 368 -12.88 -11.93 -8.36
N SER A 369 -12.93 -13.22 -8.67
CA SER A 369 -13.98 -14.13 -8.21
C SER A 369 -13.65 -14.72 -6.84
N VAL A 370 -14.60 -14.62 -5.89
CA VAL A 370 -14.51 -15.27 -4.56
C VAL A 370 -14.34 -16.79 -4.65
N PHE A 371 -14.71 -17.40 -5.78
CA PHE A 371 -14.61 -18.85 -5.94
C PHE A 371 -13.16 -19.35 -5.88
N ARG A 372 -12.16 -18.49 -6.15
CA ARG A 372 -10.75 -18.79 -5.92
C ARG A 372 -10.43 -18.90 -4.43
N ASP A 373 -10.98 -18.01 -3.61
CA ASP A 373 -10.84 -18.05 -2.15
C ASP A 373 -11.58 -19.26 -1.56
N VAL A 374 -12.74 -19.61 -2.13
CA VAL A 374 -13.50 -20.82 -1.75
C VAL A 374 -12.70 -22.09 -2.05
N GLU A 375 -12.05 -22.15 -3.21
CA GLU A 375 -11.19 -23.26 -3.59
C GLU A 375 -9.95 -23.33 -2.67
N ALA A 376 -9.29 -22.20 -2.42
CA ALA A 376 -8.15 -22.11 -1.50
C ALA A 376 -8.52 -22.49 -0.06
N ALA A 377 -9.69 -22.08 0.43
CA ALA A 377 -10.17 -22.38 1.78
C ALA A 377 -10.86 -23.75 1.92
N GLY A 378 -11.12 -24.46 0.82
CA GLY A 378 -11.90 -25.70 0.81
C GLY A 378 -13.34 -25.57 1.36
N SER A 379 -13.87 -24.34 1.47
CA SER A 379 -15.16 -24.07 2.12
C SER A 379 -15.83 -22.80 1.59
N TYR A 380 -17.15 -22.69 1.77
CA TYR A 380 -17.92 -21.48 1.42
C TYR A 380 -17.82 -20.35 2.47
N ALA A 381 -16.93 -20.48 3.46
CA ALA A 381 -16.75 -19.45 4.49
C ALA A 381 -16.45 -18.05 3.92
N PRO A 382 -15.63 -17.88 2.85
CA PRO A 382 -15.41 -16.57 2.23
C PRO A 382 -16.69 -15.90 1.73
N VAL A 383 -17.62 -16.67 1.15
CA VAL A 383 -18.91 -16.15 0.65
C VAL A 383 -19.77 -15.63 1.80
N TRP A 384 -19.82 -16.36 2.92
CA TRP A 384 -20.59 -15.95 4.11
C TRP A 384 -19.97 -14.74 4.80
N SER A 385 -18.63 -14.69 4.88
CA SER A 385 -17.89 -13.53 5.37
C SER A 385 -18.21 -12.29 4.53
N ASN A 386 -18.12 -12.39 3.21
CA ASN A 386 -18.45 -11.29 2.31
C ASN A 386 -19.91 -10.86 2.43
N LEU A 387 -20.86 -11.81 2.53
CA LEU A 387 -22.27 -11.48 2.75
C LEU A 387 -22.46 -10.66 4.03
N ARG A 388 -21.83 -11.07 5.14
CA ARG A 388 -21.88 -10.33 6.40
C ARG A 388 -21.30 -8.93 6.23
N LYS A 389 -20.10 -8.80 5.66
CA LYS A 389 -19.43 -7.51 5.42
C LYS A 389 -20.29 -6.57 4.55
N VAL A 390 -20.84 -7.07 3.44
CA VAL A 390 -21.70 -6.31 2.52
C VAL A 390 -23.01 -5.86 3.17
N LEU A 391 -23.64 -6.69 4.01
CA LEU A 391 -24.84 -6.29 4.73
C LEU A 391 -24.55 -5.23 5.81
N LEU A 392 -23.39 -5.31 6.45
CA LEU A 392 -22.96 -4.35 7.47
C LEU A 392 -22.44 -3.03 6.88
N MET A 393 -21.97 -3.01 5.62
CA MET A 393 -21.32 -1.83 5.02
C MET A 393 -22.17 -0.57 4.98
N PHE A 394 -23.49 -0.73 4.89
CA PHE A 394 -24.41 0.41 4.82
C PHE A 394 -24.51 1.16 6.15
N ASN A 395 -24.34 0.48 7.28
CA ASN A 395 -24.73 0.98 8.60
C ASN A 395 -23.64 0.88 9.66
N VAL A 396 -22.62 0.03 9.49
CA VAL A 396 -21.62 -0.28 10.53
C VAL A 396 -20.20 -0.03 10.05
N GLN A 397 -19.70 -0.85 9.12
CA GLN A 397 -18.31 -0.77 8.66
C GLN A 397 -18.27 -0.82 7.14
N GLY A 398 -18.03 0.33 6.52
CA GLY A 398 -17.98 0.50 5.07
C GLY A 398 -16.70 -0.05 4.44
N ASP A 399 -16.48 0.32 3.18
CA ASP A 399 -15.26 0.00 2.45
C ASP A 399 -14.03 0.62 3.16
N MET A 400 -12.98 -0.17 3.35
CA MET A 400 -11.72 0.23 4.00
C MET A 400 -10.79 0.95 3.02
N ALA A 401 -10.97 0.78 1.71
CA ALA A 401 -10.14 1.43 0.72
C ALA A 401 -10.39 2.94 0.73
N ALA A 402 -9.37 3.70 1.11
CA ALA A 402 -9.42 5.16 1.24
C ALA A 402 -9.77 5.87 -0.09
N LEU A 403 -9.47 5.22 -1.22
CA LEU A 403 -9.88 5.64 -2.56
C LEU A 403 -11.41 5.67 -2.73
N ASN A 404 -12.13 4.76 -2.09
CA ASN A 404 -13.57 4.55 -2.28
C ASN A 404 -14.43 5.23 -1.22
N ASN A 405 -13.86 5.49 -0.03
CA ASN A 405 -14.59 5.88 1.17
C ASN A 405 -13.65 6.53 2.20
N LEU A 406 -14.22 7.16 3.24
CA LEU A 406 -13.47 7.37 4.47
C LEU A 406 -13.27 5.98 5.11
N PRO A 407 -12.03 5.49 5.31
CA PRO A 407 -11.77 4.10 5.68
C PRO A 407 -12.67 3.62 6.83
N GLY A 408 -13.39 2.52 6.58
CA GLY A 408 -14.28 1.88 7.57
C GLY A 408 -15.58 2.62 7.86
N ALA A 409 -15.75 3.88 7.48
CA ALA A 409 -16.97 4.63 7.76
C ALA A 409 -18.19 4.05 7.02
N PRO A 410 -19.39 3.95 7.63
CA PRO A 410 -20.59 3.47 6.95
C PRO A 410 -20.88 4.19 5.62
N MET A 411 -21.31 3.43 4.61
CA MET A 411 -21.62 3.98 3.28
C MET A 411 -22.80 4.95 3.31
N LEU A 412 -23.74 4.79 4.26
CA LEU A 412 -24.89 5.66 4.44
C LEU A 412 -24.79 6.48 5.72
N HIS A 413 -25.30 7.70 5.67
CA HIS A 413 -25.56 8.49 6.88
C HIS A 413 -26.51 7.71 7.81
N ALA A 414 -26.26 7.71 9.12
CA ALA A 414 -27.03 6.92 10.10
C ALA A 414 -28.57 7.04 9.94
N ALA A 415 -29.07 8.27 9.75
CA ALA A 415 -30.50 8.50 9.48
C ALA A 415 -31.00 7.84 8.18
N VAL A 416 -30.21 7.88 7.10
CA VAL A 416 -30.55 7.22 5.83
C VAL A 416 -30.47 5.70 6.00
N GLY A 417 -29.47 5.19 6.73
CA GLY A 417 -29.33 3.78 7.07
C GLY A 417 -30.55 3.22 7.81
N VAL A 418 -31.06 3.94 8.81
CA VAL A 418 -32.31 3.58 9.53
C VAL A 418 -33.49 3.47 8.57
N LEU A 419 -33.69 4.48 7.72
CA LEU A 419 -34.80 4.52 6.77
C LEU A 419 -34.67 3.44 5.70
N PHE A 420 -33.44 3.14 5.26
CA PHE A 420 -33.13 2.08 4.31
C PHE A 420 -33.53 0.70 4.85
N VAL A 421 -33.10 0.34 6.07
CA VAL A 421 -33.43 -0.97 6.67
C VAL A 421 -34.93 -1.15 6.84
N LEU A 422 -35.65 -0.13 7.31
CA LEU A 422 -37.12 -0.18 7.43
C LEU A 422 -37.81 -0.33 6.06
N GLY A 423 -37.32 0.39 5.05
CA GLY A 423 -37.82 0.26 3.67
C GLY A 423 -37.57 -1.13 3.08
N LEU A 424 -36.40 -1.71 3.34
CA LEU A 424 -36.02 -3.06 2.88
C LEU A 424 -36.92 -4.13 3.52
N LEU A 425 -37.15 -4.06 4.85
CA LEU A 425 -38.02 -4.99 5.56
C LEU A 425 -39.50 -4.85 5.15
N TRP A 426 -39.94 -3.63 4.82
CA TRP A 426 -41.24 -3.43 4.17
C TRP A 426 -41.30 -4.13 2.80
N ALA A 427 -40.25 -4.06 2.00
CA ALA A 427 -40.22 -4.73 0.69
C ALA A 427 -40.28 -6.25 0.85
N VAL A 428 -39.55 -6.82 1.83
CA VAL A 428 -39.63 -8.26 2.18
C VAL A 428 -41.06 -8.66 2.53
N ARG A 429 -41.77 -7.89 3.38
CA ARG A 429 -43.15 -8.20 3.78
C ARG A 429 -44.13 -8.24 2.61
N TRP A 430 -43.86 -7.48 1.55
CA TRP A 430 -44.74 -7.32 0.39
C TRP A 430 -44.15 -7.87 -0.90
N PHE A 431 -43.18 -8.78 -0.84
CA PHE A 431 -42.43 -9.26 -2.01
C PHE A 431 -43.30 -9.85 -3.13
N TRP A 432 -44.49 -10.34 -2.81
CA TRP A 432 -45.46 -10.82 -3.79
C TRP A 432 -46.09 -9.72 -4.66
N LYS A 433 -45.81 -8.45 -4.36
CA LYS A 433 -46.31 -7.29 -5.09
C LYS A 433 -45.26 -6.76 -6.07
N GLU A 434 -45.75 -6.11 -7.12
CA GLU A 434 -45.00 -5.75 -8.33
C GLU A 434 -43.78 -4.86 -8.05
N LEU A 435 -43.94 -3.89 -7.14
CA LEU A 435 -42.89 -2.91 -6.80
C LEU A 435 -41.88 -3.47 -5.78
N PRO A 436 -42.29 -4.07 -4.65
CA PRO A 436 -41.36 -4.74 -3.74
C PRO A 436 -40.54 -5.87 -4.38
N ALA A 437 -41.14 -6.67 -5.28
CA ALA A 437 -40.41 -7.70 -6.02
C ALA A 437 -39.26 -7.10 -6.85
N LEU A 438 -39.52 -5.98 -7.54
CA LEU A 438 -38.51 -5.26 -8.29
C LEU A 438 -37.37 -4.77 -7.38
N TYR A 439 -37.71 -4.22 -6.20
CA TYR A 439 -36.74 -3.72 -5.24
C TYR A 439 -35.85 -4.83 -4.69
N LEU A 440 -36.42 -5.98 -4.31
CA LEU A 440 -35.64 -7.09 -3.75
C LEU A 440 -34.77 -7.78 -4.80
N LEU A 441 -35.28 -7.95 -6.03
CA LEU A 441 -34.47 -8.49 -7.13
C LEU A 441 -33.34 -7.54 -7.51
N TRP A 442 -33.60 -6.23 -7.57
CA TRP A 442 -32.55 -5.23 -7.78
C TRP A 442 -31.52 -5.28 -6.65
N PHE A 443 -31.96 -5.27 -5.39
CA PHE A 443 -31.06 -5.35 -4.24
C PHE A 443 -30.20 -6.61 -4.30
N GLY A 444 -30.82 -7.79 -4.39
CA GLY A 444 -30.12 -9.08 -4.38
C GLY A 444 -29.14 -9.23 -5.54
N SER A 445 -29.53 -8.84 -6.76
CA SER A 445 -28.66 -8.97 -7.93
C SER A 445 -27.48 -8.00 -7.93
N VAL A 446 -27.65 -6.76 -7.48
CA VAL A 446 -26.55 -5.80 -7.47
C VAL A 446 -25.67 -5.97 -6.23
N ALA A 447 -26.24 -6.32 -5.07
CA ALA A 447 -25.47 -6.63 -3.87
C ALA A 447 -24.64 -7.91 -4.04
N SER A 448 -25.13 -8.93 -4.77
CA SER A 448 -24.38 -10.17 -4.98
C SER A 448 -23.02 -9.96 -5.64
N LEU A 449 -22.84 -8.90 -6.43
CA LEU A 449 -21.55 -8.58 -7.03
C LEU A 449 -20.49 -8.19 -6.00
N ALA A 450 -20.89 -7.55 -4.90
CA ALA A 450 -19.99 -7.27 -3.79
C ALA A 450 -19.76 -8.52 -2.92
N VAL A 451 -20.73 -9.44 -2.86
CA VAL A 451 -20.60 -10.71 -2.13
C VAL A 451 -19.66 -11.68 -2.85
N LEU A 452 -19.72 -11.72 -4.18
CA LEU A 452 -18.97 -12.65 -5.02
C LEU A 452 -17.56 -12.16 -5.42
N THR A 453 -17.11 -11.03 -4.86
CA THR A 453 -15.76 -10.49 -5.07
C THR A 453 -14.73 -11.19 -4.17
N VAL A 454 -13.43 -11.11 -4.48
CA VAL A 454 -12.36 -11.66 -3.63
C VAL A 454 -12.43 -11.15 -2.18
N ALA A 455 -12.12 -12.01 -1.22
CA ALA A 455 -12.40 -11.80 0.20
C ALA A 455 -11.67 -10.60 0.83
N HIS A 456 -10.47 -10.27 0.34
CA HIS A 456 -9.69 -9.13 0.79
C HIS A 456 -10.23 -7.79 0.27
N GLU A 457 -10.97 -7.76 -0.85
CA GLU A 457 -11.63 -6.55 -1.36
C GLU A 457 -12.98 -6.27 -0.67
N ALA A 458 -13.52 -7.21 0.12
CA ALA A 458 -14.84 -7.07 0.75
C ALA A 458 -14.73 -6.41 2.14
N PRO A 459 -15.65 -5.48 2.50
CA PRO A 459 -16.74 -4.95 1.69
C PRO A 459 -16.24 -3.96 0.62
N ASN A 460 -16.87 -3.98 -0.56
CA ASN A 460 -16.46 -3.14 -1.69
C ASN A 460 -17.56 -2.14 -2.08
N ALA A 461 -17.22 -0.85 -2.16
CA ALA A 461 -18.15 0.22 -2.51
C ALA A 461 -18.35 0.42 -4.03
N ARG A 462 -17.47 -0.13 -4.88
CA ARG A 462 -17.53 0.02 -6.35
C ARG A 462 -18.59 -0.91 -6.95
N ARG A 463 -18.56 -2.20 -6.58
CA ARG A 463 -19.42 -3.23 -7.20
C ARG A 463 -20.93 -2.97 -7.01
N PRO A 464 -21.41 -2.56 -5.81
CA PRO A 464 -22.83 -2.40 -5.55
C PRO A 464 -23.32 -0.96 -5.79
N ILE A 465 -22.57 -0.09 -6.48
CA ILE A 465 -22.94 1.32 -6.68
C ILE A 465 -24.32 1.50 -7.34
N GLY A 466 -24.75 0.53 -8.15
CA GLY A 466 -26.10 0.50 -8.73
C GLY A 466 -27.24 0.43 -7.71
N LEU A 467 -26.96 0.23 -6.43
CA LEU A 467 -27.95 0.26 -5.34
C LEU A 467 -28.33 1.67 -4.91
N ILE A 468 -27.52 2.70 -5.20
CA ILE A 468 -27.77 4.06 -4.70
C ILE A 468 -29.19 4.55 -5.04
N PRO A 469 -29.68 4.50 -6.30
CA PRO A 469 -31.05 4.90 -6.60
C PRO A 469 -32.08 4.07 -5.83
N LEU A 470 -31.88 2.76 -5.70
CA LEU A 470 -32.80 1.87 -4.97
C LEU A 470 -32.89 2.22 -3.48
N ILE A 471 -31.76 2.51 -2.83
CA ILE A 471 -31.71 2.89 -1.41
C ILE A 471 -32.62 4.10 -1.18
N TYR A 472 -32.53 5.13 -2.02
CA TYR A 472 -33.35 6.32 -1.90
C TYR A 472 -34.83 6.11 -2.29
N LEU A 473 -35.15 5.09 -3.10
CA LEU A 473 -36.54 4.63 -3.28
C LEU A 473 -37.08 3.92 -2.03
N LEU A 474 -36.26 3.13 -1.32
CA LEU A 474 -36.63 2.51 -0.05
C LEU A 474 -36.83 3.56 1.05
N VAL A 475 -36.02 4.61 1.07
CA VAL A 475 -36.27 5.78 1.93
C VAL A 475 -37.61 6.46 1.59
N ALA A 476 -37.94 6.59 0.31
CA ALA A 476 -39.21 7.16 -0.14
C ALA A 476 -40.43 6.33 0.34
N VAL A 477 -40.30 5.01 0.48
CA VAL A 477 -41.33 4.15 1.10
C VAL A 477 -41.61 4.61 2.54
N VAL A 478 -40.57 4.82 3.34
CA VAL A 478 -40.72 5.22 4.74
C VAL A 478 -41.37 6.59 4.86
N PHE A 479 -40.90 7.57 4.09
CA PHE A 479 -41.53 8.89 4.03
C PHE A 479 -42.99 8.82 3.60
N THR A 480 -43.33 7.97 2.61
CA THR A 480 -44.70 7.77 2.16
C THR A 480 -45.58 7.15 3.25
N ALA A 481 -45.07 6.15 3.98
CA ALA A 481 -45.80 5.52 5.09
C ALA A 481 -46.12 6.53 6.20
N LEU A 482 -45.14 7.34 6.61
CA LEU A 482 -45.33 8.41 7.59
C LEU A 482 -46.33 9.47 7.09
N TRP A 483 -46.20 9.88 5.82
CA TRP A 483 -47.10 10.85 5.20
C TRP A 483 -48.56 10.39 5.24
N LEU A 484 -48.82 9.14 4.84
CA LEU A 484 -50.17 8.56 4.83
C LEU A 484 -50.71 8.39 6.26
N ALA A 485 -49.90 7.92 7.20
CA ALA A 485 -50.30 7.76 8.60
C ALA A 485 -50.62 9.11 9.27
N TRP A 486 -49.83 10.15 8.97
CA TRP A 486 -50.07 11.51 9.45
C TRP A 486 -51.34 12.11 8.88
N ARG A 487 -51.53 12.01 7.56
CA ARG A 487 -52.77 12.43 6.89
C ARG A 487 -53.99 11.77 7.51
N LYS A 488 -53.91 10.46 7.79
CA LYS A 488 -54.99 9.72 8.46
C LYS A 488 -55.22 10.16 9.91
N ALA A 489 -54.18 10.59 10.62
CA ALA A 489 -54.27 11.01 12.01
C ALA A 489 -54.79 12.45 12.21
N PHE A 490 -54.37 13.38 11.34
CA PHE A 490 -54.60 14.82 11.54
C PHE A 490 -55.37 15.51 10.40
N GLY A 491 -55.72 14.78 9.35
CA GLY A 491 -56.41 15.31 8.18
C GLY A 491 -55.47 16.01 7.18
N GLU A 492 -55.97 16.26 5.97
CA GLU A 492 -55.16 16.73 4.82
C GLU A 492 -54.62 18.15 5.01
N LYS A 493 -55.38 19.03 5.69
CA LYS A 493 -55.00 20.43 5.95
C LYS A 493 -53.83 20.58 6.94
N ARG A 494 -53.50 19.54 7.72
CA ARG A 494 -52.44 19.58 8.75
C ARG A 494 -51.16 18.84 8.34
N THR A 495 -50.87 18.70 7.05
CA THR A 495 -49.68 18.01 6.53
C THR A 495 -48.41 18.87 6.47
N ARG A 496 -48.55 20.20 6.55
CA ARG A 496 -47.43 21.16 6.47
C ARG A 496 -46.35 20.94 7.56
N PRO A 497 -46.69 20.72 8.85
CA PRO A 497 -45.67 20.50 9.88
C PRO A 497 -44.80 19.27 9.61
N LEU A 498 -45.40 18.15 9.21
CA LEU A 498 -44.63 16.94 8.85
C LEU A 498 -43.70 17.21 7.66
N PHE A 499 -44.17 17.90 6.62
CA PHE A 499 -43.32 18.23 5.48
C PHE A 499 -42.13 19.09 5.90
N VAL A 500 -42.33 20.08 6.77
CA VAL A 500 -41.26 20.92 7.33
C VAL A 500 -40.26 20.08 8.12
N LEU A 501 -40.73 19.15 8.96
CA LEU A 501 -39.88 18.25 9.73
C LEU A 501 -39.02 17.35 8.82
N LEU A 502 -39.62 16.72 7.81
CA LEU A 502 -38.90 15.88 6.86
C LEU A 502 -37.90 16.69 6.02
N THR A 503 -38.25 17.94 5.68
CA THR A 503 -37.34 18.86 4.98
C THR A 503 -36.17 19.26 5.86
N ALA A 504 -36.40 19.56 7.14
CA ALA A 504 -35.35 19.89 8.10
C ALA A 504 -34.40 18.70 8.31
N LEU A 505 -34.94 17.48 8.43
CA LEU A 505 -34.13 16.26 8.47
C LEU A 505 -33.30 16.09 7.20
N ALA A 506 -33.88 16.31 6.02
CA ALA A 506 -33.15 16.23 4.76
C ALA A 506 -32.01 17.25 4.70
N ILE A 507 -32.27 18.52 5.05
CA ILE A 507 -31.23 19.57 5.08
C ILE A 507 -30.11 19.21 6.08
N PHE A 508 -30.46 18.69 7.26
CA PHE A 508 -29.48 18.26 8.26
C PHE A 508 -28.58 17.14 7.71
N VAL A 509 -29.17 16.09 7.14
CA VAL A 509 -28.42 14.96 6.55
C VAL A 509 -27.54 15.43 5.39
N MET A 510 -28.07 16.29 4.51
CA MET A 510 -27.30 16.85 3.40
C MET A 510 -26.11 17.66 3.89
N GLY A 511 -26.31 18.55 4.86
CA GLY A 511 -25.25 19.36 5.45
C GLY A 511 -24.19 18.51 6.15
N SER A 512 -24.63 17.47 6.88
CA SER A 512 -23.74 16.49 7.53
C SER A 512 -22.85 15.77 6.53
N ASN A 513 -23.42 15.17 5.48
CA ASN A 513 -22.65 14.46 4.45
C ASN A 513 -21.67 15.37 3.72
N LEU A 514 -22.09 16.59 3.33
CA LEU A 514 -21.22 17.55 2.64
C LEU A 514 -20.07 17.99 3.56
N ARG A 515 -20.35 18.22 4.85
CA ARG A 515 -19.31 18.53 5.83
C ARG A 515 -18.34 17.34 5.95
N THR A 516 -18.83 16.13 6.13
CA THR A 516 -17.98 14.93 6.25
C THR A 516 -17.12 14.74 5.02
N TYR A 517 -17.67 14.89 3.81
CA TYR A 517 -16.88 14.77 2.59
C TYR A 517 -15.77 15.83 2.51
N PHE A 518 -16.12 17.12 2.56
CA PHE A 518 -15.14 18.19 2.29
C PHE A 518 -14.22 18.56 3.46
N ARG A 519 -14.61 18.25 4.71
CA ARG A 519 -13.85 18.63 5.91
C ARG A 519 -13.17 17.47 6.62
N VAL A 520 -13.59 16.23 6.32
CA VAL A 520 -13.02 15.03 6.94
C VAL A 520 -12.43 14.16 5.84
N GLN A 521 -13.26 13.54 4.99
CA GLN A 521 -12.81 12.55 4.02
C GLN A 521 -11.80 13.10 3.00
N ALA A 522 -12.08 14.22 2.33
CA ALA A 522 -11.23 14.72 1.24
C ALA A 522 -9.88 15.29 1.70
N VAL A 523 -9.69 15.46 3.01
CA VAL A 523 -8.45 15.97 3.64
C VAL A 523 -7.84 14.97 4.62
N ASP A 524 -8.42 13.77 4.70
CA ASP A 524 -7.91 12.68 5.50
C ASP A 524 -6.58 12.19 4.89
N PRO A 525 -5.51 11.98 5.68
CA PRO A 525 -4.22 11.57 5.14
C PRO A 525 -4.29 10.27 4.31
N ALA A 526 -5.01 9.25 4.78
CA ALA A 526 -5.11 7.98 4.06
C ALA A 526 -5.84 8.16 2.72
N VAL A 527 -6.90 8.98 2.72
CA VAL A 527 -7.60 9.32 1.47
C VAL A 527 -6.68 10.13 0.56
N TRP A 528 -5.91 11.07 1.09
CA TRP A 528 -5.02 11.93 0.31
C TRP A 528 -3.94 11.14 -0.45
N TYR A 529 -3.27 10.19 0.21
CA TYR A 529 -2.26 9.33 -0.42
C TYR A 529 -2.83 8.32 -1.40
N ALA A 530 -4.10 7.93 -1.25
CA ALA A 530 -4.74 7.00 -2.18
C ALA A 530 -4.90 7.54 -3.62
N TYR A 531 -4.62 8.84 -3.86
CA TYR A 531 -4.74 9.50 -5.16
C TYR A 531 -3.39 9.89 -5.80
N SER A 532 -2.30 9.17 -5.49
CA SER A 532 -0.98 9.36 -6.11
C SER A 532 -0.49 10.82 -6.08
N PRO A 533 -0.46 11.46 -4.89
CA PRO A 533 -0.11 12.87 -4.78
C PRO A 533 1.34 13.17 -5.18
N GLU A 534 2.27 12.24 -4.95
CA GLU A 534 3.68 12.35 -5.35
C GLU A 534 3.80 12.44 -6.87
N GLU A 535 3.26 11.46 -7.59
CA GLU A 535 3.35 11.40 -9.05
C GLU A 535 2.57 12.54 -9.71
N SER A 536 1.49 12.97 -9.08
CA SER A 536 0.73 14.13 -9.54
C SER A 536 1.53 15.42 -9.40
N ALA A 537 2.19 15.62 -8.25
CA ALA A 537 3.04 16.79 -8.01
C ALA A 537 4.26 16.79 -8.95
N ILE A 538 4.86 15.63 -9.22
CA ILE A 538 5.92 15.48 -10.24
C ILE A 538 5.37 15.89 -11.62
N GLY A 539 4.20 15.36 -12.01
CA GLY A 539 3.57 15.71 -13.28
C GLY A 539 3.31 17.21 -13.43
N GLU A 540 2.78 17.85 -12.39
CA GLU A 540 2.50 19.29 -12.34
C GLU A 540 3.78 20.14 -12.38
N PHE A 541 4.82 19.71 -11.67
CA PHE A 541 6.13 20.35 -11.68
C PHE A 541 6.78 20.28 -13.07
N LEU A 542 6.76 19.10 -13.69
CA LEU A 542 7.32 18.86 -15.02
C LEU A 542 6.55 19.58 -16.12
N ALA A 543 5.22 19.70 -16.01
CA ALA A 543 4.40 20.47 -16.94
C ALA A 543 4.81 21.95 -17.02
N GLN A 544 5.41 22.48 -15.94
CA GLN A 544 5.90 23.85 -15.86
C GLN A 544 7.37 24.02 -16.31
N GLN A 545 8.09 22.92 -16.57
CA GLN A 545 9.48 22.97 -17.02
C GLN A 545 9.61 23.15 -18.54
N PRO A 546 10.72 23.72 -19.04
CA PRO A 546 11.03 23.77 -20.47
C PRO A 546 10.98 22.40 -21.16
N GLU A 547 10.67 22.36 -22.45
CA GLU A 547 10.57 21.12 -23.24
C GLU A 547 11.93 20.53 -23.63
N ASP A 548 12.99 21.34 -23.66
CA ASP A 548 14.36 20.98 -24.03
C ASP A 548 15.19 20.39 -22.87
N LEU A 549 14.58 20.25 -21.70
CA LEU A 549 15.21 19.72 -20.50
C LEU A 549 15.40 18.20 -20.61
N ILE A 550 16.60 17.71 -20.26
CA ILE A 550 16.86 16.26 -20.17
C ILE A 550 16.42 15.79 -18.78
N ILE A 551 15.36 14.99 -18.72
CA ILE A 551 14.74 14.57 -17.46
C ILE A 551 15.15 13.13 -17.14
N TYR A 552 15.88 12.96 -16.04
CA TYR A 552 16.14 11.68 -15.40
C TYR A 552 15.11 11.47 -14.30
N LEU A 553 14.23 10.46 -14.46
CA LEU A 553 13.24 10.09 -13.45
C LEU A 553 13.71 8.88 -12.69
N ASP A 554 13.54 8.88 -11.37
CA ASP A 554 13.64 7.66 -10.59
C ASP A 554 12.80 6.53 -11.22
N PRO A 555 13.32 5.30 -11.32
CA PRO A 555 12.61 4.15 -11.87
C PRO A 555 11.21 3.93 -11.27
N GLN A 556 11.00 4.25 -9.99
CA GLN A 556 9.71 4.19 -9.31
C GLN A 556 8.66 5.08 -9.98
N TYR A 557 9.07 6.22 -10.51
CA TYR A 557 8.20 7.18 -11.20
C TYR A 557 8.12 6.94 -12.71
N TYR A 558 9.06 6.18 -13.27
CA TYR A 558 9.17 5.97 -14.70
C TYR A 558 7.93 5.23 -15.26
N GLY A 559 7.23 5.87 -16.19
CA GLY A 559 6.05 5.28 -16.85
C GLY A 559 4.75 5.43 -16.07
N HIS A 560 4.75 6.02 -14.88
CA HIS A 560 3.53 6.23 -14.09
C HIS A 560 2.51 7.08 -14.86
N ALA A 561 1.26 6.62 -14.90
CA ALA A 561 0.22 7.19 -15.77
C ALA A 561 -0.10 8.65 -15.41
N ALA A 562 -0.07 9.00 -14.11
CA ALA A 562 -0.36 10.35 -13.65
C ALA A 562 0.65 11.39 -14.20
N ILE A 563 1.95 11.07 -14.14
CA ILE A 563 3.02 11.92 -14.68
C ILE A 563 2.82 12.11 -16.17
N ARG A 564 2.61 11.01 -16.91
CA ARG A 564 2.43 11.05 -18.37
C ARG A 564 1.20 11.86 -18.79
N PHE A 565 0.10 11.74 -18.04
CA PHE A 565 -1.12 12.49 -18.35
C PHE A 565 -0.98 13.99 -18.02
N ILE A 566 -0.35 14.36 -16.91
CA ILE A 566 -0.25 15.75 -16.47
C ILE A 566 0.89 16.49 -17.19
N ALA A 567 2.08 15.89 -17.27
CA ALA A 567 3.25 16.50 -17.91
C ALA A 567 3.20 16.45 -19.44
N GLY A 568 2.32 15.61 -20.02
CA GLY A 568 2.22 15.33 -21.45
C GLY A 568 3.24 14.30 -21.94
N GLU A 569 3.24 14.04 -23.25
CA GLU A 569 4.24 13.15 -23.87
C GLU A 569 5.60 13.86 -23.95
N ARG A 570 6.41 13.68 -22.92
CA ARG A 570 7.83 14.08 -22.89
C ARG A 570 8.73 12.85 -22.91
N HIS A 571 9.98 13.04 -23.34
CA HIS A 571 10.99 11.99 -23.25
C HIS A 571 11.58 11.97 -21.84
N PHE A 572 11.36 10.87 -21.11
CA PHE A 572 11.95 10.63 -19.80
C PHE A 572 13.02 9.55 -19.90
N ILE A 573 14.12 9.73 -19.18
CA ILE A 573 15.19 8.73 -19.08
C ILE A 573 15.07 8.08 -17.70
N PRO A 574 14.89 6.75 -17.59
CA PRO A 574 14.90 6.09 -16.29
C PRO A 574 16.30 6.22 -15.68
N LEU A 575 16.37 6.75 -14.45
CA LEU A 575 17.61 6.98 -13.75
C LEU A 575 18.29 5.64 -13.43
N ASN A 576 19.57 5.55 -13.76
CA ASN A 576 20.46 4.51 -13.30
C ASN A 576 21.65 5.24 -12.67
N PRO A 577 21.75 5.29 -11.33
CA PRO A 577 22.82 6.03 -10.66
C PRO A 577 24.22 5.63 -11.13
N SER A 578 24.51 4.33 -11.31
CA SER A 578 25.80 3.82 -11.81
C SER A 578 26.12 4.24 -13.25
N GLN A 579 25.11 4.62 -14.03
CA GLN A 579 25.29 5.05 -15.42
C GLN A 579 25.22 6.55 -15.65
N HIS A 580 24.43 7.25 -14.85
CA HIS A 580 24.14 8.65 -15.07
C HIS A 580 24.83 9.57 -14.06
N ILE A 581 25.54 9.03 -13.06
CA ILE A 581 26.17 9.84 -12.02
C ILE A 581 27.64 9.44 -11.84
N PRO A 582 28.60 10.35 -12.16
CA PRO A 582 28.39 11.59 -12.92
C PRO A 582 27.92 11.31 -14.36
N LEU A 583 27.40 12.35 -15.01
CA LEU A 583 26.96 12.30 -16.41
C LEU A 583 28.17 11.98 -17.29
N ARG A 584 28.02 11.01 -18.17
CA ARG A 584 29.13 10.49 -19.01
C ARG A 584 29.35 11.33 -20.28
N GLU A 585 28.28 11.92 -20.79
CA GLU A 585 28.28 12.71 -22.00
C GLU A 585 27.71 14.11 -21.70
N PRO A 586 28.22 15.16 -22.36
CA PRO A 586 27.72 16.51 -22.17
C PRO A 586 26.23 16.54 -22.59
N PRO A 587 25.33 16.97 -21.69
CA PRO A 587 23.93 17.04 -22.03
C PRO A 587 23.72 18.11 -23.12
N THR A 588 22.77 17.86 -24.03
CA THR A 588 22.43 18.81 -25.10
C THR A 588 21.69 20.06 -24.59
N GLY A 589 21.20 20.00 -23.35
CA GLY A 589 20.57 21.08 -22.58
C GLY A 589 20.78 20.87 -21.07
N ASP A 590 20.02 21.56 -20.23
CA ASP A 590 20.08 21.34 -18.79
C ASP A 590 19.54 19.95 -18.42
N ALA A 591 20.16 19.30 -17.43
CA ALA A 591 19.70 18.02 -16.90
C ALA A 591 18.92 18.21 -15.59
N LEU A 592 17.83 17.47 -15.40
CA LEU A 592 17.02 17.48 -14.19
C LEU A 592 16.82 16.06 -13.68
N PHE A 593 17.19 15.84 -12.44
CA PHE A 593 16.93 14.60 -11.71
C PHE A 593 15.69 14.78 -10.86
N ILE A 594 14.73 13.86 -10.99
CA ILE A 594 13.60 13.69 -10.08
C ILE A 594 13.85 12.42 -9.27
N LEU A 595 13.98 12.59 -7.97
CA LEU A 595 14.45 11.56 -7.04
C LEU A 595 13.40 11.29 -5.95
N GLU A 596 13.42 10.08 -5.39
CA GLU A 596 12.59 9.77 -4.22
C GLU A 596 13.11 10.51 -2.97
N PRO A 597 12.24 10.86 -2.00
CA PRO A 597 12.67 11.49 -0.75
C PRO A 597 13.76 10.73 0.02
N LYS A 598 13.77 9.40 -0.07
CA LYS A 598 14.75 8.53 0.59
C LYS A 598 16.17 8.62 0.00
N GLU A 599 16.31 9.20 -1.18
CA GLU A 599 17.60 9.33 -1.88
C GLU A 599 18.37 10.60 -1.49
N GLU A 600 18.14 11.13 -0.29
CA GLU A 600 18.80 12.36 0.19
C GLU A 600 20.34 12.26 0.18
N GLU A 601 20.91 11.07 0.37
CA GLU A 601 22.37 10.86 0.25
C GLU A 601 22.88 11.09 -1.18
N LEU A 602 22.07 10.74 -2.20
CA LEU A 602 22.41 10.98 -3.60
C LEU A 602 22.55 12.48 -3.89
N LEU A 603 21.71 13.28 -3.23
CA LEU A 603 21.73 14.73 -3.37
C LEU A 603 23.06 15.33 -2.89
N ALA A 604 23.57 14.88 -1.75
CA ALA A 604 24.86 15.35 -1.24
C ALA A 604 25.99 15.08 -2.25
N MET A 605 25.96 13.91 -2.90
CA MET A 605 26.93 13.59 -3.94
C MET A 605 26.73 14.44 -5.22
N LEU A 606 25.48 14.63 -5.67
CA LEU A 606 25.17 15.48 -6.81
C LEU A 606 25.62 16.94 -6.60
N GLN A 607 25.43 17.49 -5.39
CA GLN A 607 25.88 18.83 -5.05
C GLN A 607 27.42 18.93 -5.00
N GLN A 608 28.12 17.87 -4.62
CA GLN A 608 29.58 17.84 -4.67
C GLN A 608 30.12 17.74 -6.10
N LEU A 609 29.46 16.95 -6.96
CA LEU A 609 29.81 16.78 -8.37
C LEU A 609 29.51 18.02 -9.20
N TYR A 610 28.38 18.67 -8.92
CA TYR A 610 27.90 19.86 -9.61
C TYR A 610 27.56 20.95 -8.57
N PRO A 611 28.57 21.64 -8.01
CA PRO A 611 28.36 22.71 -7.03
C PRO A 611 27.39 23.80 -7.46
N THR A 612 27.28 24.07 -8.76
CA THR A 612 26.35 25.05 -9.34
C THR A 612 24.94 24.50 -9.59
N GLY A 613 24.69 23.23 -9.30
CA GLY A 613 23.38 22.59 -9.38
C GLY A 613 22.40 23.13 -8.32
N VAL A 614 21.12 23.16 -8.69
CA VAL A 614 20.04 23.68 -7.84
C VAL A 614 19.18 22.54 -7.33
N PHE A 615 19.18 22.37 -6.01
CA PHE A 615 18.32 21.46 -5.28
C PHE A 615 16.99 22.12 -4.87
N GLN A 616 15.90 21.37 -4.95
CA GLN A 616 14.63 21.71 -4.32
C GLN A 616 13.91 20.45 -3.82
N ALA A 617 13.56 20.43 -2.54
CA ALA A 617 12.61 19.48 -1.96
C ALA A 617 11.18 19.99 -2.16
N HIS A 618 10.30 19.14 -2.67
CA HIS A 618 8.88 19.45 -2.85
C HIS A 618 8.11 18.76 -1.74
N GLN A 619 7.37 19.52 -0.94
CA GLN A 619 6.67 19.01 0.24
C GLN A 619 5.15 19.08 0.06
N ASP A 620 4.45 18.17 0.74
CA ASP A 620 3.00 18.20 0.86
C ASP A 620 2.52 19.26 1.85
N ARG A 621 1.20 19.37 1.98
CA ARG A 621 0.53 20.29 2.92
C ARG A 621 0.74 19.96 4.40
N TYR A 622 1.29 18.79 4.71
CA TYR A 622 1.59 18.31 6.06
C TYR A 622 3.10 18.46 6.39
N GLY A 623 3.91 18.99 5.45
CA GLY A 623 5.36 19.18 5.60
C GLY A 623 6.19 17.93 5.26
N ARG A 624 5.58 16.88 4.71
CA ARG A 624 6.29 15.66 4.29
C ARG A 624 6.86 15.83 2.87
N PRO A 625 8.08 15.38 2.59
CA PRO A 625 8.64 15.43 1.24
C PRO A 625 7.88 14.49 0.30
N LEU A 626 7.45 15.01 -0.85
CA LEU A 626 6.83 14.25 -1.94
C LEU A 626 7.86 13.70 -2.91
N PHE A 627 8.76 14.58 -3.36
CA PHE A 627 9.88 14.21 -4.24
C PHE A 627 10.98 15.27 -4.14
N LEU A 628 12.17 14.90 -4.60
CA LEU A 628 13.32 15.78 -4.67
C LEU A 628 13.62 16.10 -6.13
N SER A 629 14.10 17.32 -6.38
CA SER A 629 14.54 17.74 -7.71
C SER A 629 15.94 18.35 -7.66
N PHE A 630 16.78 17.98 -8.62
CA PHE A 630 18.14 18.52 -8.75
C PHE A 630 18.42 18.90 -10.20
N ARG A 631 18.59 20.19 -10.48
CA ARG A 631 18.86 20.72 -11.82
C ARG A 631 20.34 21.02 -11.99
N ILE A 632 20.93 20.49 -13.06
CA ILE A 632 22.31 20.73 -13.49
C ILE A 632 22.29 21.61 -14.74
N PRO A 633 22.83 22.84 -14.68
CA PRO A 633 23.04 23.66 -15.87
C PRO A 633 24.00 22.98 -16.85
N ALA A 634 23.75 23.08 -18.17
CA ALA A 634 24.62 22.45 -19.17
C ALA A 634 26.10 22.86 -19.04
N ALA A 635 26.37 24.11 -18.61
CA ALA A 635 27.72 24.62 -18.37
C ALA A 635 28.43 23.96 -17.18
N ALA A 636 27.69 23.41 -16.21
CA ALA A 636 28.23 22.76 -15.02
C ALA A 636 28.81 21.37 -15.32
N PHE A 637 28.55 20.79 -16.50
CA PHE A 637 29.04 19.46 -16.87
C PHE A 637 30.58 19.35 -16.79
N ALA A 638 31.28 20.40 -17.24
CA ALA A 638 32.75 20.43 -17.19
C ALA A 638 33.30 20.43 -15.75
N GLU A 639 32.48 20.78 -14.74
CA GLU A 639 32.90 20.79 -13.33
C GLU A 639 33.20 19.39 -12.82
N ALA A 640 32.54 18.34 -13.33
CA ALA A 640 32.80 16.96 -12.92
C ALA A 640 33.97 16.30 -13.67
N GLN A 641 34.46 16.88 -14.78
CA GLN A 641 35.51 16.31 -15.62
C GLN A 641 36.93 16.75 -15.18
N GLY A 642 37.92 15.92 -15.51
CA GLY A 642 39.34 16.13 -15.22
C GLY A 642 39.79 15.57 -13.87
N LEU A 643 41.08 15.71 -13.57
CA LEU A 643 41.70 15.34 -12.30
C LEU A 643 42.05 16.60 -11.51
N THR A 644 41.93 16.54 -10.20
CA THR A 644 42.48 17.57 -9.32
C THR A 644 43.96 17.30 -9.12
N VAL A 645 44.81 18.26 -9.45
CA VAL A 645 46.24 18.19 -9.17
C VAL A 645 46.60 19.15 -8.05
N THR A 646 47.34 18.66 -7.07
CA THR A 646 47.88 19.45 -5.97
C THR A 646 49.40 19.45 -6.05
N TYR A 647 50.02 20.62 -5.96
CA TYR A 647 51.46 20.81 -6.10
C TYR A 647 52.11 21.31 -4.81
N TRP A 648 53.34 20.83 -4.56
CA TRP A 648 54.20 21.25 -3.47
C TRP A 648 55.56 21.70 -4.01
N ALA A 649 56.11 22.77 -3.41
CA ALA A 649 57.48 23.20 -3.71
C ALA A 649 58.48 22.24 -3.06
N GLY A 650 59.46 21.74 -3.82
CA GLY A 650 60.36 20.69 -3.35
C GLY A 650 59.72 19.30 -3.32
N ARG A 651 60.42 18.33 -2.71
CA ARG A 651 59.96 16.92 -2.62
C ARG A 651 59.19 16.60 -1.33
N ASP A 652 59.18 17.53 -0.38
CA ASP A 652 58.59 17.35 0.94
C ASP A 652 57.10 17.76 0.95
N ARG A 653 56.22 16.77 1.12
CA ARG A 653 54.77 16.96 1.18
C ARG A 653 54.25 17.31 2.58
N SER A 654 55.13 17.46 3.57
CA SER A 654 54.76 17.90 4.93
C SER A 654 54.42 19.40 5.00
N GLN A 655 54.82 20.17 3.99
CA GLN A 655 54.48 21.59 3.87
C GLN A 655 53.10 21.79 3.20
N PRO A 656 52.43 22.93 3.42
CA PRO A 656 51.19 23.26 2.73
C PRO A 656 51.37 23.24 1.20
N PRO A 657 50.36 22.79 0.44
CA PRO A 657 50.41 22.84 -1.02
C PRO A 657 50.45 24.30 -1.49
N VAL A 658 51.21 24.55 -2.57
CA VAL A 658 51.44 25.91 -3.10
C VAL A 658 50.53 26.24 -4.29
N ARG A 659 49.97 25.22 -4.94
CA ARG A 659 49.07 25.37 -6.09
C ARG A 659 48.16 24.16 -6.18
N GLN A 660 46.90 24.38 -6.54
CA GLN A 660 45.93 23.34 -6.86
C GLN A 660 45.13 23.76 -8.09
N GLU A 661 44.91 22.85 -9.03
CA GLU A 661 44.15 23.11 -10.25
C GLU A 661 43.51 21.83 -10.81
N LYS A 662 42.68 21.96 -11.84
CA LYS A 662 42.11 20.83 -12.58
C LYS A 662 42.84 20.63 -13.91
N VAL A 663 43.19 19.39 -14.22
CA VAL A 663 43.82 19.02 -15.48
C VAL A 663 42.96 18.01 -16.25
N PRO A 664 42.81 18.15 -17.57
CA PRO A 664 41.93 17.28 -18.35
C PRO A 664 42.59 15.95 -18.72
N ALA A 665 43.92 15.84 -18.65
CA ALA A 665 44.66 14.64 -19.07
C ALA A 665 45.99 14.50 -18.31
N LEU A 666 46.57 13.30 -18.35
CA LEU A 666 47.90 12.97 -17.84
C LEU A 666 48.87 12.80 -19.03
N ASP A 667 49.16 13.91 -19.71
CA ASP A 667 50.07 13.96 -20.87
C ASP A 667 50.82 15.30 -20.87
N PHE A 668 51.95 15.34 -20.17
CA PHE A 668 52.73 16.55 -19.93
C PHE A 668 54.17 16.38 -20.40
N ASP A 669 54.76 17.47 -20.89
CA ASP A 669 56.19 17.58 -21.22
C ASP A 669 56.81 18.71 -20.39
N PHE A 670 57.61 18.37 -19.39
CA PHE A 670 58.23 19.35 -18.48
C PHE A 670 59.63 19.81 -18.90
N THR A 671 60.06 19.57 -20.15
CA THR A 671 61.42 19.90 -20.61
C THR A 671 61.71 21.39 -20.72
N THR A 672 60.69 22.26 -20.76
CA THR A 672 60.85 23.72 -20.87
C THR A 672 60.28 24.45 -19.65
N ALA A 673 60.84 25.62 -19.30
CA ALA A 673 60.39 26.39 -18.15
C ALA A 673 58.90 26.83 -18.24
N ASP A 674 58.38 27.05 -19.45
CA ASP A 674 56.98 27.48 -19.67
C ASP A 674 55.97 26.35 -19.45
N THR A 675 56.40 25.09 -19.54
CA THR A 675 55.56 23.91 -19.35
C THR A 675 55.63 23.34 -17.92
N GLN A 676 56.57 23.82 -17.11
CA GLN A 676 56.73 23.42 -15.72
C GLN A 676 55.73 24.15 -14.80
N PRO A 677 54.92 23.44 -13.99
CA PRO A 677 53.94 24.06 -13.11
C PRO A 677 54.58 24.80 -11.92
N LEU A 678 55.80 24.40 -11.54
CA LEU A 678 56.67 24.98 -10.51
C LEU A 678 58.14 24.79 -10.90
N LEU A 679 59.04 25.59 -10.31
CA LEU A 679 60.49 25.39 -10.44
C LEU A 679 60.89 24.01 -9.87
N PRO A 680 61.61 23.15 -10.62
CA PRO A 680 62.09 21.88 -10.13
C PRO A 680 63.12 22.03 -9.00
N PRO A 681 63.19 21.09 -8.04
CA PRO A 681 62.29 19.94 -7.87
C PRO A 681 60.94 20.34 -7.26
N PHE A 682 59.87 19.62 -7.64
CA PHE A 682 58.53 19.77 -7.07
C PHE A 682 57.82 18.42 -6.94
N ALA A 683 56.79 18.34 -6.12
CA ALA A 683 55.91 17.17 -6.02
C ALA A 683 54.51 17.53 -6.50
N ALA A 684 53.83 16.58 -7.13
CA ALA A 684 52.45 16.70 -7.57
C ALA A 684 51.68 15.43 -7.24
N VAL A 685 50.41 15.58 -6.85
CA VAL A 685 49.48 14.46 -6.72
C VAL A 685 48.26 14.75 -7.57
N TYR A 686 47.98 13.87 -8.52
CA TYR A 686 46.80 13.91 -9.38
C TYR A 686 45.77 12.94 -8.83
N GLU A 687 44.59 13.43 -8.47
CA GLU A 687 43.52 12.68 -7.81
C GLU A 687 42.18 12.88 -8.53
N GLY A 688 41.42 11.79 -8.64
CA GLY A 688 40.09 11.78 -9.23
C GLY A 688 39.64 10.36 -9.52
N ALA A 689 38.98 10.16 -10.66
CA ALA A 689 38.47 8.88 -11.11
C ALA A 689 38.76 8.66 -12.59
N LEU A 690 39.03 7.40 -12.93
CA LEU A 690 39.20 6.90 -14.29
C LEU A 690 37.95 6.09 -14.70
N LEU A 691 37.28 6.49 -15.77
CA LEU A 691 36.16 5.74 -16.34
C LEU A 691 36.65 4.61 -17.24
N ALA A 692 36.43 3.36 -16.85
CA ALA A 692 36.57 2.20 -17.72
C ALA A 692 35.26 1.97 -18.50
N PRO A 693 35.21 2.19 -19.83
CA PRO A 693 33.95 2.11 -20.60
C PRO A 693 33.38 0.70 -20.72
N VAL A 694 34.23 -0.32 -20.60
CA VAL A 694 33.86 -1.74 -20.64
C VAL A 694 34.70 -2.53 -19.64
N HIS A 695 34.21 -3.68 -19.21
CA HIS A 695 35.02 -4.59 -18.41
C HIS A 695 36.03 -5.35 -19.29
N GLY A 696 37.14 -5.78 -18.69
CA GLY A 696 38.16 -6.59 -19.35
C GLY A 696 39.58 -6.14 -19.01
N ASP A 697 40.55 -6.69 -19.73
CA ASP A 697 41.97 -6.38 -19.54
C ASP A 697 42.36 -5.03 -20.16
N TYR A 698 42.87 -4.13 -19.33
CA TYR A 698 43.47 -2.86 -19.73
C TYR A 698 44.98 -2.93 -19.58
N HIS A 699 45.70 -2.56 -20.63
CA HIS A 699 47.15 -2.46 -20.61
C HIS A 699 47.55 -1.00 -20.41
N PHE A 700 48.15 -0.69 -19.27
CA PHE A 700 48.60 0.66 -18.91
C PHE A 700 50.09 0.84 -19.19
N ARG A 701 50.47 2.02 -19.67
CA ARG A 701 51.86 2.51 -19.77
C ARG A 701 51.99 3.84 -19.05
N LEU A 702 52.88 3.91 -18.07
CA LEU A 702 53.25 5.14 -17.37
C LEU A 702 54.68 5.53 -17.77
N THR A 703 54.85 6.73 -18.32
CA THR A 703 56.15 7.33 -18.64
C THR A 703 56.43 8.46 -17.66
N ALA A 704 57.60 8.45 -17.04
CA ALA A 704 58.06 9.49 -16.12
C ALA A 704 59.58 9.67 -16.26
N ASN A 705 60.00 10.62 -17.09
CA ASN A 705 61.42 10.91 -17.33
C ASN A 705 61.95 11.95 -16.34
N GLY A 706 63.16 11.74 -15.79
CA GLY A 706 63.78 12.64 -14.82
C GLY A 706 62.99 12.79 -13.51
N ALA A 707 62.15 11.81 -13.17
CA ALA A 707 61.20 11.87 -12.07
C ALA A 707 60.83 10.48 -11.54
N ARG A 708 60.21 10.43 -10.37
CA ARG A 708 59.53 9.23 -9.84
C ARG A 708 58.02 9.42 -9.95
N ALA A 709 57.32 8.41 -10.45
CA ALA A 709 55.86 8.41 -10.53
C ALA A 709 55.27 7.08 -10.05
N VAL A 710 54.18 7.13 -9.28
CA VAL A 710 53.48 5.94 -8.80
C VAL A 710 51.98 6.09 -9.06
N LEU A 711 51.42 5.17 -9.84
CA LEU A 711 49.99 5.11 -10.15
C LEU A 711 49.29 4.15 -9.18
N TYR A 712 48.25 4.65 -8.54
CA TYR A 712 47.31 3.89 -7.74
C TYR A 712 45.95 3.87 -8.43
N LEU A 713 45.33 2.69 -8.49
CA LEU A 713 43.92 2.53 -8.82
C LEU A 713 43.23 1.83 -7.64
N ASP A 714 42.11 2.37 -7.18
CA ASP A 714 41.32 1.83 -6.06
C ASP A 714 42.18 1.54 -4.82
N ASP A 715 43.02 2.51 -4.46
CA ASP A 715 43.97 2.47 -3.34
C ASP A 715 45.07 1.39 -3.44
N GLN A 716 45.17 0.69 -4.56
CA GLN A 716 46.21 -0.31 -4.84
C GLN A 716 47.28 0.25 -5.77
N GLU A 717 48.55 -0.03 -5.47
CA GLU A 717 49.67 0.33 -6.33
C GLU A 717 49.65 -0.50 -7.63
N VAL A 718 49.61 0.17 -8.78
CA VAL A 718 49.49 -0.45 -10.10
C VAL A 718 50.80 -0.42 -10.86
N ILE A 719 51.47 0.73 -10.92
CA ILE A 719 52.79 0.92 -11.55
C ILE A 719 53.60 1.91 -10.72
N ALA A 720 54.86 1.58 -10.42
CA ALA A 720 55.86 2.52 -9.92
C ALA A 720 57.01 2.62 -10.92
N VAL A 721 57.40 3.85 -11.28
CA VAL A 721 58.47 4.14 -12.23
C VAL A 721 59.46 5.11 -11.59
N GLU A 722 60.75 4.77 -11.67
CA GLU A 722 61.87 5.66 -11.36
C GLU A 722 62.63 5.90 -12.66
N ASP A 723 62.48 7.10 -13.25
CA ASP A 723 63.14 7.54 -14.49
C ASP A 723 63.04 6.56 -15.67
N GLY A 724 61.92 6.61 -16.40
CA GLY A 724 61.71 5.79 -17.61
C GLY A 724 60.24 5.45 -17.88
N VAL A 725 59.98 4.19 -18.21
CA VAL A 725 58.65 3.67 -18.58
C VAL A 725 58.33 2.41 -17.80
N GLY A 726 57.11 2.30 -17.28
CA GLY A 726 56.54 1.08 -16.68
C GLY A 726 55.24 0.68 -17.36
N GLU A 727 54.98 -0.62 -17.44
CA GLU A 727 53.78 -1.19 -18.07
C GLU A 727 53.16 -2.28 -17.21
N VAL A 728 51.82 -2.40 -17.22
CA VAL A 728 51.09 -3.48 -16.54
C VAL A 728 49.73 -3.73 -17.19
N THR A 729 49.29 -4.99 -17.17
CA THR A 729 47.92 -5.36 -17.52
C THR A 729 47.08 -5.58 -16.26
N ARG A 730 45.90 -4.97 -16.20
CA ARG A 730 44.94 -5.12 -15.11
C ARG A 730 43.54 -5.32 -15.67
N PHE A 731 42.82 -6.29 -15.11
CA PHE A 731 41.39 -6.41 -15.35
C PHE A 731 40.65 -5.29 -14.61
N LEU A 732 39.79 -4.55 -15.30
CA LEU A 732 38.93 -3.54 -14.70
C LEU A 732 37.46 -3.90 -14.96
N ALA A 733 36.61 -3.74 -13.95
CA ALA A 733 35.16 -3.69 -14.15
C ALA A 733 34.77 -2.40 -14.89
N ALA A 734 33.65 -2.40 -15.63
CA ALA A 734 33.16 -1.17 -16.26
C ALA A 734 32.75 -0.14 -15.18
N GLY A 735 32.94 1.15 -15.43
CA GLY A 735 32.62 2.22 -14.48
C GLY A 735 33.86 2.92 -13.92
N PHE A 736 33.67 3.72 -12.87
CA PHE A 736 34.71 4.56 -12.29
C PHE A 736 35.65 3.76 -11.38
N GLN A 737 36.94 3.95 -11.57
CA GLN A 737 38.01 3.50 -10.68
C GLN A 737 38.59 4.74 -10.00
N ALA A 738 38.84 4.72 -8.69
CA ALA A 738 39.58 5.80 -8.04
C ALA A 738 41.00 5.85 -8.62
N LEU A 739 41.46 7.04 -9.01
CA LEU A 739 42.79 7.23 -9.58
C LEU A 739 43.58 8.22 -8.72
N ARG A 740 44.79 7.80 -8.33
CA ARG A 740 45.78 8.66 -7.70
C ARG A 740 47.15 8.45 -8.32
N LEU A 741 47.76 9.49 -8.86
CA LEU A 741 49.12 9.46 -9.39
C LEU A 741 50.01 10.38 -8.55
N GLU A 742 50.97 9.80 -7.86
CA GLU A 742 51.98 10.55 -7.12
C GLU A 742 53.21 10.78 -8.00
N TYR A 743 53.60 12.04 -8.17
CA TYR A 743 54.71 12.45 -9.03
C TYR A 743 55.72 13.29 -8.25
N GLN A 744 57.01 12.95 -8.38
CA GLN A 744 58.13 13.68 -7.78
C GLN A 744 59.13 14.05 -8.87
N ALA A 745 59.16 15.32 -9.24
CA ALA A 745 60.07 15.85 -10.23
C ALA A 745 61.52 15.88 -9.70
N GLY A 746 62.47 15.40 -10.52
CA GLY A 746 63.90 15.60 -10.31
C GLY A 746 64.35 17.02 -10.69
N GLU A 747 65.66 17.22 -10.83
CA GLU A 747 66.25 18.53 -11.22
C GLU A 747 65.98 18.90 -12.69
N GLN A 748 65.77 17.90 -13.55
CA GLN A 748 65.48 18.05 -14.98
C GLN A 748 64.32 17.14 -15.38
N PRO A 749 63.06 17.45 -14.99
CA PRO A 749 61.91 16.62 -15.31
C PRO A 749 61.62 16.65 -16.82
N GLY A 750 61.25 15.49 -17.37
CA GLY A 750 60.86 15.32 -18.77
C GLY A 750 59.36 15.03 -18.92
N ALA A 751 59.02 14.05 -19.76
CA ALA A 751 57.63 13.67 -20.00
C ALA A 751 56.98 12.93 -18.82
N LEU A 752 55.73 13.26 -18.51
CA LEU A 752 54.81 12.51 -17.66
C LEU A 752 53.58 12.14 -18.48
N GLN A 753 53.46 10.88 -18.88
CA GLN A 753 52.35 10.42 -19.74
C GLN A 753 51.74 9.12 -19.23
N LEU A 754 50.41 9.06 -19.15
CA LEU A 754 49.63 7.85 -18.90
C LEU A 754 48.84 7.45 -20.16
N ALA A 755 49.13 6.27 -20.67
CA ALA A 755 48.48 5.69 -21.84
C ALA A 755 47.85 4.34 -21.51
N TRP A 756 46.81 3.96 -22.26
CA TRP A 756 46.13 2.68 -22.13
C TRP A 756 45.85 2.02 -23.48
N ALA A 757 45.73 0.70 -23.50
CA ALA A 757 45.01 -0.04 -24.51
C ALA A 757 43.81 -0.70 -23.82
N THR A 758 42.63 -0.63 -24.45
CA THR A 758 41.37 -1.09 -23.86
C THR A 758 40.93 -2.40 -24.52
N PRO A 759 40.02 -3.18 -23.90
CA PRO A 759 39.48 -4.41 -24.50
C PRO A 759 38.86 -4.21 -25.90
N ARG A 760 38.32 -3.01 -26.18
CA ARG A 760 37.74 -2.66 -27.48
C ARG A 760 38.74 -2.02 -28.45
N ARG A 761 39.85 -1.47 -27.96
CA ARG A 761 40.90 -0.83 -28.76
C ARG A 761 42.27 -1.27 -28.23
N PRO A 762 42.87 -2.32 -28.80
CA PRO A 762 44.13 -2.89 -28.32
C PRO A 762 45.36 -2.03 -28.64
N GLU A 763 45.19 -0.94 -29.38
CA GLU A 763 46.27 0.02 -29.66
C GLU A 763 46.50 0.93 -28.46
N LEU A 764 47.76 1.06 -28.04
CA LEU A 764 48.14 1.93 -26.93
C LEU A 764 48.04 3.40 -27.34
N GLN A 765 47.26 4.18 -26.60
CA GLN A 765 47.00 5.60 -26.84
C GLN A 765 46.95 6.36 -25.50
N PRO A 766 47.27 7.67 -25.48
CA PRO A 766 47.00 8.51 -24.31
C PRO A 766 45.54 8.36 -23.85
N ILE A 767 45.33 8.35 -22.53
CA ILE A 767 43.96 8.24 -22.01
C ILE A 767 43.20 9.54 -22.37
N PRO A 768 42.03 9.44 -23.04
CA PRO A 768 41.29 10.62 -23.47
C PRO A 768 40.74 11.39 -22.25
N ALA A 769 40.64 12.71 -22.38
CA ALA A 769 40.15 13.57 -21.30
C ALA A 769 38.74 13.20 -20.80
N SER A 770 37.89 12.66 -21.69
CA SER A 770 36.56 12.18 -21.36
C SER A 770 36.53 10.95 -20.44
N ALA A 771 37.70 10.38 -20.10
CA ALA A 771 37.82 9.28 -19.15
C ALA A 771 38.21 9.74 -17.74
N PHE A 772 38.53 11.02 -17.52
CA PHE A 772 38.95 11.54 -16.21
C PHE A 772 37.85 12.40 -15.57
N TYR A 773 37.57 12.16 -14.28
CA TYR A 773 36.52 12.85 -13.52
C TYR A 773 36.97 13.20 -12.10
N THR A 774 36.47 14.31 -11.56
CA THR A 774 36.54 14.61 -10.13
C THR A 774 35.30 14.02 -9.47
N LEU A 775 35.37 12.74 -9.09
CA LEU A 775 34.30 12.00 -8.43
C LEU A 775 34.67 11.71 -6.96
N PRO A 776 34.10 12.44 -5.98
CA PRO A 776 34.25 12.11 -4.57
C PRO A 776 33.74 10.70 -4.28
N GLY A 777 34.51 9.91 -3.52
CA GLY A 777 34.12 8.54 -3.20
C GLY A 777 34.16 7.58 -4.40
N ALA A 778 34.95 7.85 -5.45
CA ALA A 778 35.13 6.93 -6.57
C ALA A 778 35.65 5.54 -6.17
N SER A 779 36.23 5.42 -4.97
CA SER A 779 36.68 4.16 -4.36
C SER A 779 35.55 3.37 -3.70
N ASN A 780 34.33 3.93 -3.60
CA ASN A 780 33.20 3.35 -2.87
C ASN A 780 32.38 2.40 -3.74
N GLY A 781 31.52 1.59 -3.10
CA GLY A 781 30.58 0.69 -3.77
C GLY A 781 31.06 -0.76 -3.86
N LEU A 782 30.41 -1.56 -4.71
CA LEU A 782 30.70 -2.98 -4.93
C LEU A 782 30.91 -3.31 -6.42
N ILE A 783 31.39 -4.51 -6.72
CA ILE A 783 31.45 -5.05 -8.09
C ILE A 783 30.18 -5.84 -8.35
N GLY A 784 29.38 -5.42 -9.33
CA GLY A 784 28.19 -6.12 -9.78
C GLY A 784 28.46 -7.03 -10.97
N TYR A 785 28.15 -8.32 -10.82
CA TYR A 785 28.14 -9.33 -11.86
C TYR A 785 26.69 -9.59 -12.30
N TYR A 786 26.38 -9.32 -13.56
CA TYR A 786 25.01 -9.37 -14.08
C TYR A 786 24.80 -10.56 -15.01
N PHE A 787 23.79 -11.37 -14.71
CA PHE A 787 23.45 -12.59 -15.44
C PHE A 787 22.09 -12.47 -16.13
N ARG A 788 21.93 -13.10 -17.30
CA ARG A 788 20.62 -13.19 -17.99
C ARG A 788 19.69 -14.26 -17.41
N THR A 789 20.21 -15.08 -16.51
CA THR A 789 19.44 -16.09 -15.78
C THR A 789 19.07 -15.56 -14.40
N PRO A 790 17.98 -16.04 -13.79
CA PRO A 790 17.53 -15.58 -12.48
C PRO A 790 18.26 -16.22 -11.30
N ASP A 791 19.14 -17.19 -11.54
CA ASP A 791 19.76 -18.06 -10.54
C ASP A 791 21.28 -17.85 -10.41
N TRP A 792 21.79 -16.69 -10.84
CA TRP A 792 23.20 -16.31 -10.77
C TRP A 792 24.15 -17.25 -11.53
N THR A 793 23.64 -18.00 -12.52
CA THR A 793 24.44 -18.95 -13.32
C THR A 793 24.85 -18.42 -14.70
N GLY A 794 25.87 -19.04 -15.28
CA GLY A 794 26.36 -18.69 -16.62
C GLY A 794 27.40 -17.57 -16.64
N GLU A 795 27.79 -17.14 -17.84
CA GLU A 795 28.75 -16.04 -18.02
C GLU A 795 28.08 -14.68 -17.77
N PRO A 796 28.66 -13.81 -16.92
CA PRO A 796 28.16 -12.46 -16.73
C PRO A 796 28.14 -11.69 -18.06
N VAL A 797 27.01 -11.07 -18.39
CA VAL A 797 26.89 -10.23 -19.60
C VAL A 797 27.37 -8.80 -19.38
N LEU A 798 27.48 -8.40 -18.11
CA LEU A 798 27.99 -7.11 -17.67
C LEU A 798 28.68 -7.30 -16.32
N ILE A 799 29.86 -6.71 -16.18
CA ILE A 799 30.60 -6.59 -14.92
C ILE A 799 30.88 -5.10 -14.75
N GLN A 800 30.38 -4.49 -13.67
CA GLN A 800 30.53 -3.05 -13.45
C GLN A 800 30.74 -2.70 -11.97
N ARG A 801 31.25 -1.48 -11.73
CA ARG A 801 31.29 -0.83 -10.43
C ARG A 801 29.92 -0.22 -10.15
N ASP A 802 29.30 -0.65 -9.06
CA ASP A 802 28.06 -0.09 -8.56
C ASP A 802 28.32 0.70 -7.29
N LEU A 803 28.23 2.02 -7.42
CA LEU A 803 28.37 2.93 -6.29
C LEU A 803 27.20 2.77 -5.30
N PHE A 804 26.02 2.39 -5.82
CA PHE A 804 24.80 2.15 -5.05
C PHE A 804 24.27 0.76 -5.37
N ILE A 805 23.75 0.06 -4.36
CA ILE A 805 23.14 -1.25 -4.53
C ILE A 805 21.67 -1.04 -4.89
N ALA A 806 21.37 -1.16 -6.19
CA ALA A 806 20.05 -0.91 -6.76
C ALA A 806 19.80 -1.82 -7.97
N PRO A 807 18.53 -2.04 -8.37
CA PRO A 807 18.19 -2.83 -9.55
C PRO A 807 18.79 -2.22 -10.83
N ASN A 808 19.21 -3.06 -11.78
CA ASN A 808 19.69 -2.57 -13.06
C ASN A 808 18.56 -2.50 -14.09
N ASN A 809 18.06 -1.29 -14.29
CA ASN A 809 16.91 -1.06 -15.14
C ASN A 809 17.16 -1.21 -16.65
N ALA A 810 18.42 -1.36 -17.08
CA ALA A 810 18.75 -1.61 -18.48
C ALA A 810 18.61 -3.09 -18.89
N MET A 811 18.48 -4.01 -17.91
CA MET A 811 18.29 -5.44 -18.16
C MET A 811 16.79 -5.78 -18.30
N LEU A 812 16.46 -6.67 -19.24
CA LEU A 812 15.11 -7.23 -19.38
C LEU A 812 14.93 -8.36 -18.38
N SER A 813 13.85 -8.33 -17.59
CA SER A 813 13.49 -9.42 -16.68
C SER A 813 13.15 -10.70 -17.48
N PRO A 814 13.49 -11.90 -16.98
CA PRO A 814 14.20 -12.14 -15.73
C PRO A 814 15.73 -11.94 -15.83
N TYR A 815 16.37 -11.50 -14.75
CA TYR A 815 17.83 -11.43 -14.62
C TYR A 815 18.25 -11.56 -13.15
N SER A 816 19.54 -11.72 -12.90
CA SER A 816 20.08 -11.73 -11.54
C SER A 816 21.39 -10.95 -11.43
N VAL A 817 21.70 -10.51 -10.22
CA VAL A 817 22.90 -9.74 -9.90
C VAL A 817 23.59 -10.34 -8.69
N ARG A 818 24.92 -10.37 -8.75
CA ARG A 818 25.80 -10.71 -7.64
C ARG A 818 26.72 -9.53 -7.39
N TRP A 819 26.58 -8.87 -6.24
CA TRP A 819 27.48 -7.81 -5.80
C TRP A 819 28.51 -8.36 -4.81
N VAL A 820 29.78 -8.02 -5.01
CA VAL A 820 30.88 -8.46 -4.14
C VAL A 820 31.85 -7.32 -3.83
N GLY A 821 32.46 -7.37 -2.64
CA GLY A 821 33.48 -6.43 -2.21
C GLY A 821 33.69 -6.47 -0.70
N LYS A 822 33.95 -5.31 -0.09
CA LYS A 822 34.13 -5.14 1.36
C LYS A 822 33.10 -4.21 1.97
N VAL A 823 32.74 -4.47 3.23
CA VAL A 823 31.97 -3.58 4.10
C VAL A 823 32.81 -3.16 5.33
N ALA A 824 32.72 -1.90 5.72
CA ALA A 824 33.41 -1.38 6.90
C ALA A 824 32.61 -1.61 8.18
N ALA A 825 33.27 -2.15 9.20
CA ALA A 825 32.82 -2.20 10.58
C ALA A 825 33.73 -1.28 11.43
N PRO A 826 33.38 -0.01 11.69
CA PRO A 826 34.27 0.92 12.40
C PRO A 826 34.47 0.59 13.88
N VAL A 827 33.46 -0.03 14.50
CA VAL A 827 33.47 -0.41 15.91
C VAL A 827 33.19 -1.90 16.06
N LYS A 828 33.67 -2.47 17.14
CA LYS A 828 33.37 -3.86 17.50
C LYS A 828 31.93 -3.97 17.96
N GLY A 829 31.21 -4.99 17.51
CA GLY A 829 29.88 -5.32 18.02
C GLY A 829 29.05 -6.04 16.99
N VAL A 830 27.75 -6.16 17.26
CA VAL A 830 26.80 -6.79 16.34
C VAL A 830 26.21 -5.78 15.39
N TYR A 831 26.30 -6.10 14.11
CA TYR A 831 25.69 -5.38 13.02
C TYR A 831 24.46 -6.15 12.58
N ILE A 832 23.36 -5.44 12.31
CA ILE A 832 22.19 -6.01 11.63
C ILE A 832 22.28 -5.57 10.18
N PHE A 833 22.19 -6.51 9.25
CA PHE A 833 22.05 -6.25 7.82
C PHE A 833 20.65 -6.63 7.39
N GLY A 834 20.08 -5.88 6.45
CA GLY A 834 18.76 -6.20 5.92
C GLY A 834 18.61 -5.85 4.46
N THR A 835 17.62 -6.45 3.82
CA THR A 835 17.29 -6.21 2.41
C THR A 835 15.81 -6.00 2.26
N ARG A 836 15.42 -4.98 1.48
CA ARG A 836 14.07 -4.87 0.91
C ARG A 836 14.15 -5.23 -0.56
N SER A 837 13.57 -6.35 -0.99
CA SER A 837 13.68 -6.84 -2.37
C SER A 837 12.37 -7.27 -2.99
N ASP A 838 12.31 -7.14 -4.32
CA ASP A 838 11.29 -7.70 -5.23
C ASP A 838 12.03 -8.20 -6.49
N ASP A 839 12.16 -9.50 -6.74
CA ASP A 839 11.60 -10.61 -5.97
C ASP A 839 12.52 -10.99 -4.79
N GLY A 840 13.61 -11.73 -5.01
CA GLY A 840 14.41 -12.31 -3.92
C GLY A 840 15.83 -11.77 -3.78
N SER A 841 16.36 -11.74 -2.56
CA SER A 841 17.76 -11.40 -2.26
C SER A 841 18.38 -12.19 -1.10
N LEU A 842 19.71 -12.31 -1.10
CA LEU A 842 20.49 -12.96 -0.04
C LEU A 842 21.71 -12.10 0.33
N VAL A 843 22.14 -12.11 1.60
CA VAL A 843 23.36 -11.41 2.06
C VAL A 843 24.29 -12.34 2.82
N PHE A 844 25.58 -12.28 2.48
CA PHE A 844 26.66 -12.97 3.15
C PHE A 844 27.72 -11.96 3.62
N ILE A 845 28.27 -12.18 4.82
CA ILE A 845 29.36 -11.38 5.40
C ILE A 845 30.46 -12.34 5.86
N ASP A 846 31.70 -12.14 5.42
CA ASP A 846 32.82 -13.08 5.63
C ASP A 846 32.50 -14.54 5.25
N GLY A 847 31.60 -14.72 4.27
CA GLY A 847 31.10 -16.03 3.83
C GLY A 847 30.04 -16.65 4.74
N GLU A 848 29.68 -16.02 5.87
CA GLU A 848 28.56 -16.42 6.71
C GLU A 848 27.24 -15.89 6.12
N PHE A 849 26.21 -16.72 6.13
CA PHE A 849 24.88 -16.35 5.66
C PHE A 849 24.14 -15.51 6.69
N VAL A 850 23.79 -14.28 6.35
CA VAL A 850 23.22 -13.30 7.29
C VAL A 850 21.75 -13.01 7.01
N VAL A 851 21.36 -12.81 5.75
CA VAL A 851 19.97 -12.44 5.40
C VAL A 851 19.40 -13.39 4.36
N ASP A 852 18.24 -14.00 4.67
CA ASP A 852 17.43 -14.78 3.74
C ASP A 852 16.18 -14.01 3.33
N ASN A 853 16.22 -13.36 2.16
CA ASN A 853 15.05 -12.80 1.50
C ASN A 853 14.76 -13.52 0.18
N SER A 854 14.88 -14.85 0.16
CA SER A 854 14.64 -15.63 -1.05
C SER A 854 13.15 -15.85 -1.35
N GLY A 855 12.85 -16.13 -2.62
CA GLY A 855 11.51 -16.50 -3.08
C GLY A 855 10.99 -15.59 -4.19
N GLN A 856 9.73 -15.82 -4.57
CA GLN A 856 8.98 -14.94 -5.47
C GLN A 856 7.92 -14.21 -4.64
N HIS A 857 8.18 -12.95 -4.34
CA HIS A 857 7.33 -12.10 -3.51
C HIS A 857 7.44 -10.65 -3.97
N GLY A 858 6.41 -9.85 -3.70
CA GLY A 858 6.53 -8.40 -3.88
C GLY A 858 7.53 -7.80 -2.89
N ALA A 859 7.76 -6.49 -2.97
CA ALA A 859 8.73 -5.81 -2.11
C ALA A 859 8.51 -6.06 -0.60
N GLU A 860 9.37 -6.89 0.00
CA GLU A 860 9.36 -7.29 1.41
C GLU A 860 10.73 -7.03 2.04
N TYR A 861 10.75 -6.65 3.32
CA TYR A 861 11.97 -6.40 4.09
C TYR A 861 12.30 -7.58 5.02
N LYS A 862 13.54 -8.06 5.00
CA LYS A 862 14.09 -9.05 5.95
C LYS A 862 15.49 -8.68 6.40
N GLU A 863 15.89 -9.17 7.57
CA GLU A 863 17.19 -8.85 8.17
C GLU A 863 17.80 -10.02 8.95
N GLY A 864 19.07 -9.86 9.32
CA GLY A 864 19.81 -10.78 10.18
C GLY A 864 21.04 -10.11 10.78
N ALA A 865 21.59 -10.72 11.83
CA ALA A 865 22.62 -10.13 12.67
C ALA A 865 23.94 -10.90 12.61
N ILE A 866 25.06 -10.19 12.68
CA ILE A 866 26.41 -10.77 12.72
C ILE A 866 27.35 -9.94 13.60
N ALA A 867 28.20 -10.59 14.38
CA ALA A 867 29.20 -9.94 15.21
C ALA A 867 30.49 -9.68 14.41
N LEU A 868 30.89 -8.41 14.30
CA LEU A 868 32.07 -8.00 13.54
C LEU A 868 33.13 -7.35 14.45
N SER A 869 34.39 -7.62 14.13
CA SER A 869 35.53 -6.89 14.67
C SER A 869 35.70 -5.54 13.95
N PRO A 870 36.43 -4.57 14.52
CA PRO A 870 36.76 -3.35 13.78
C PRO A 870 37.60 -3.70 12.55
N GLY A 871 37.18 -3.31 11.35
CA GLY A 871 37.89 -3.62 10.11
C GLY A 871 37.02 -3.63 8.85
N TRP A 872 37.62 -4.11 7.77
CA TRP A 872 36.94 -4.37 6.50
C TRP A 872 36.61 -5.85 6.38
N HIS A 873 35.35 -6.17 6.14
CA HIS A 873 34.80 -7.53 6.05
C HIS A 873 34.35 -7.83 4.62
N ASP A 874 34.43 -9.09 4.19
CA ASP A 874 33.88 -9.50 2.90
C ASP A 874 32.35 -9.36 2.91
N ILE A 875 31.78 -8.83 1.84
CA ILE A 875 30.33 -8.75 1.64
C ILE A 875 29.96 -9.28 0.26
N GLU A 876 28.94 -10.13 0.24
CA GLU A 876 28.31 -10.64 -0.97
C GLU A 876 26.79 -10.48 -0.88
N VAL A 877 26.20 -9.88 -1.91
CA VAL A 877 24.76 -9.66 -2.00
C VAL A 877 24.25 -10.24 -3.32
N LEU A 878 23.28 -11.14 -3.23
CA LEU A 878 22.64 -11.78 -4.37
C LEU A 878 21.23 -11.21 -4.53
N TYR A 879 20.83 -10.93 -5.77
CA TYR A 879 19.49 -10.43 -6.10
C TYR A 879 18.94 -11.07 -7.38
N SER A 880 17.64 -11.36 -7.40
CA SER A 880 16.92 -11.95 -8.53
C SER A 880 15.66 -11.14 -8.85
N ASP A 881 15.53 -10.71 -10.11
CA ASP A 881 14.32 -10.11 -10.69
C ASP A 881 13.63 -11.16 -11.57
N LEU A 882 12.43 -11.60 -11.19
CA LEU A 882 11.61 -12.57 -11.94
C LEU A 882 10.44 -11.88 -12.69
N GLY A 883 10.33 -10.55 -12.60
CA GLY A 883 9.27 -9.71 -13.17
C GLY A 883 8.45 -8.97 -12.11
N GLY A 884 7.57 -8.06 -12.50
CA GLY A 884 6.77 -7.28 -11.56
C GLY A 884 7.40 -5.93 -11.20
N SER A 885 7.29 -5.50 -9.94
CA SER A 885 7.99 -4.32 -9.44
C SER A 885 9.46 -4.63 -9.21
N ARG A 886 10.34 -3.63 -9.32
CA ARG A 886 11.78 -3.80 -9.10
C ARG A 886 12.16 -3.06 -7.84
N ALA A 887 12.49 -3.79 -6.78
CA ALA A 887 12.96 -3.21 -5.53
C ALA A 887 14.24 -3.94 -5.09
N MET A 888 15.25 -3.16 -4.72
CA MET A 888 16.42 -3.66 -4.02
C MET A 888 16.99 -2.53 -3.19
N GLU A 889 17.03 -2.73 -1.87
CA GLU A 889 17.64 -1.82 -0.91
C GLU A 889 18.47 -2.65 0.06
N LEU A 890 19.70 -2.20 0.35
CA LEU A 890 20.58 -2.81 1.33
C LEU A 890 20.65 -1.92 2.57
N TRP A 891 20.19 -2.44 3.69
CA TRP A 891 20.11 -1.77 4.97
C TRP A 891 21.16 -2.31 5.92
N TRP A 892 21.57 -1.47 6.87
CA TRP A 892 22.40 -1.89 7.98
C TRP A 892 22.06 -1.11 9.25
N GLN A 893 22.43 -1.68 10.38
CA GLN A 893 22.42 -1.04 11.69
C GLN A 893 23.72 -1.39 12.41
N PRO A 894 24.60 -0.41 12.63
CA PRO A 894 25.81 -0.63 13.40
C PRO A 894 25.52 -0.66 14.92
N PRO A 895 26.43 -1.21 15.75
CA PRO A 895 26.27 -1.25 17.20
C PRO A 895 26.00 0.16 17.79
N GLY A 896 24.86 0.33 18.46
CA GLY A 896 24.45 1.61 19.07
C GLY A 896 24.08 2.72 18.07
N GLY A 897 24.04 2.44 16.76
CA GLY A 897 23.64 3.38 15.71
C GLY A 897 22.24 3.10 15.17
N ALA A 898 21.73 4.00 14.31
CA ALA A 898 20.41 3.87 13.70
C ALA A 898 20.43 2.97 12.45
N LYS A 899 19.33 2.25 12.23
CA LYS A 899 19.04 1.50 11.01
C LYS A 899 18.86 2.47 9.87
N THR A 900 19.72 2.32 8.86
CA THR A 900 19.79 3.20 7.70
C THR A 900 20.06 2.37 6.46
N LEU A 901 19.80 2.92 5.27
CA LEU A 901 20.38 2.36 4.05
C LEU A 901 21.91 2.33 4.22
N LEU A 902 22.56 1.24 3.82
CA LEU A 902 24.01 1.06 3.94
C LEU A 902 24.72 2.08 3.04
N PRO A 903 25.36 3.13 3.60
CA PRO A 903 25.91 4.20 2.78
C PRO A 903 27.10 3.70 1.99
N SER A 904 27.23 4.10 0.72
CA SER A 904 28.28 3.61 -0.18
C SER A 904 29.70 3.82 0.35
N ARG A 905 29.93 4.85 1.18
CA ARG A 905 31.22 5.11 1.84
C ARG A 905 31.71 3.98 2.75
N PHE A 906 30.81 3.13 3.24
CA PHE A 906 31.12 1.92 4.00
C PHE A 906 31.37 0.71 3.10
N LEU A 907 31.27 0.85 1.78
CA LEU A 907 31.51 -0.21 0.81
C LEU A 907 32.80 0.05 0.03
N ARG A 908 33.54 -1.01 -0.29
CA ARG A 908 34.70 -0.94 -1.19
C ARG A 908 34.63 -2.06 -2.21
N PRO A 909 34.90 -1.79 -3.49
CA PRO A 909 34.72 -2.79 -4.53
C PRO A 909 36.04 -3.58 -4.70
N VAL A 910 36.46 -4.30 -3.66
CA VAL A 910 37.72 -5.06 -3.65
C VAL A 910 37.45 -6.50 -3.25
N GLU A 911 37.72 -7.45 -4.16
CA GLU A 911 37.57 -8.89 -3.91
C GLU A 911 38.79 -9.51 -3.19
N GLY A 912 39.93 -8.82 -3.21
CA GLY A 912 41.17 -9.25 -2.58
C GLY A 912 41.31 -8.83 -1.10
N PRO A 913 42.41 -9.21 -0.44
CA PRO A 913 42.73 -8.72 0.91
C PRO A 913 42.97 -7.20 0.90
N MET A 914 42.49 -6.52 1.95
CA MET A 914 42.67 -5.08 2.17
C MET A 914 43.48 -4.85 3.44
N ALA A 915 44.33 -3.82 3.46
CA ALA A 915 45.14 -3.51 4.65
C ALA A 915 44.27 -2.85 5.75
N ASP A 916 44.44 -3.28 7.00
CA ASP A 916 43.68 -2.81 8.18
C ASP A 916 43.78 -1.28 8.45
N ALA A 917 44.74 -0.59 7.82
CA ALA A 917 45.07 0.82 8.05
C ALA A 917 44.32 1.83 7.16
N ALA A 918 43.46 1.39 6.24
CA ALA A 918 42.64 2.29 5.44
C ALA A 918 41.49 2.86 6.28
N GLY A 919 41.55 4.16 6.60
CA GLY A 919 40.67 4.87 7.54
C GLY A 919 39.19 4.49 7.40
N LEU A 920 38.68 3.76 8.38
CA LEU A 920 37.28 3.37 8.45
C LEU A 920 36.41 4.64 8.57
N PRO A 921 35.33 4.77 7.79
CA PRO A 921 34.41 5.88 7.92
C PRO A 921 33.80 5.91 9.33
N PRO A 922 33.63 7.10 9.96
CA PRO A 922 32.98 7.20 11.25
C PRO A 922 31.52 6.76 11.14
N LEU A 923 30.99 6.12 12.20
CA LEU A 923 29.59 5.74 12.27
C LEU A 923 28.66 6.96 12.10
N PRO A 924 27.47 6.79 11.51
CA PRO A 924 26.45 7.82 11.53
C PRO A 924 26.10 8.16 12.99
N GLN A 925 26.30 9.42 13.41
CA GLN A 925 25.90 9.84 14.76
C GLN A 925 24.37 9.92 14.82
N ARG A 926 23.75 9.23 15.78
CA ARG A 926 22.35 9.49 16.16
C ARG A 926 22.36 10.85 16.84
N GLU A 927 21.70 11.86 16.27
CA GLU A 927 21.48 13.12 17.02
C GLU A 927 20.74 12.75 18.31
N PRO A 928 21.33 12.96 19.49
CA PRO A 928 20.63 12.68 20.73
C PRO A 928 19.61 13.81 20.93
N GLN A 929 18.32 13.51 20.87
CA GLN A 929 17.35 14.33 21.59
C GLN A 929 17.48 13.98 23.07
N VAL A 930 18.48 14.54 23.74
CA VAL A 930 18.44 14.68 25.20
C VAL A 930 17.57 15.90 25.48
N PRO A 931 16.44 15.78 26.19
CA PRO A 931 15.82 16.95 26.80
C PRO A 931 16.87 17.59 27.70
N SER A 932 17.35 18.77 27.33
CA SER A 932 18.32 19.50 28.14
C SER A 932 17.68 19.81 29.49
N GLY A 933 18.11 19.10 30.53
CA GLY A 933 17.76 19.40 31.91
C GLY A 933 17.29 18.17 32.66
N LEU A 934 18.23 17.46 33.29
CA LEU A 934 18.11 16.83 34.60
C LEU A 934 19.48 16.25 34.95
N GLU A 935 20.18 16.87 35.90
CA GLU A 935 21.43 16.33 36.46
C GLU A 935 21.13 15.08 37.31
N PRO A 936 21.94 14.01 37.24
CA PRO A 936 21.80 12.88 38.14
C PRO A 936 22.15 13.30 39.57
N ALA A 937 21.22 13.07 40.49
CA ALA A 937 21.37 13.36 41.90
C ALA A 937 22.28 12.31 42.60
N GLY A 938 23.37 12.79 43.19
CA GLY A 938 23.97 12.18 44.38
C GLY A 938 25.30 11.41 44.19
N PRO A 939 26.20 11.43 45.19
CA PRO A 939 27.47 10.71 45.12
C PRO A 939 27.27 9.19 45.29
N PRO A 940 28.11 8.35 44.65
CA PRO A 940 27.99 6.90 44.70
C PRO A 940 28.31 6.36 46.11
N MET A 941 27.46 5.44 46.59
CA MET A 941 27.72 4.66 47.81
C MET A 941 28.80 3.59 47.57
N PRO A 942 29.51 3.12 48.62
CA PRO A 942 30.57 2.14 48.46
C PRO A 942 30.04 0.76 48.01
N PRO A 943 30.82 0.00 47.20
CA PRO A 943 30.38 -1.24 46.60
C PRO A 943 30.18 -2.35 47.64
N GLN A 944 28.98 -2.94 47.66
CA GLN A 944 28.76 -4.23 48.29
C GLN A 944 29.10 -5.33 47.27
N THR A 945 30.03 -6.21 47.61
CA THR A 945 30.45 -7.33 46.77
C THR A 945 29.40 -8.44 46.77
N LEU A 946 28.99 -8.89 45.58
CA LEU A 946 28.08 -10.03 45.40
C LEU A 946 28.72 -11.33 45.94
N PRO A 947 27.94 -12.27 46.53
CA PRO A 947 28.45 -13.57 46.97
C PRO A 947 28.96 -14.42 45.79
N PRO A 948 29.99 -15.26 45.93
CA PRO A 948 30.56 -16.02 44.81
C PRO A 948 29.59 -17.05 44.21
N VAL A 949 29.50 -17.11 42.87
CA VAL A 949 28.86 -18.19 42.11
C VAL A 949 29.95 -19.22 41.77
N PRO A 950 29.69 -20.53 41.89
CA PRO A 950 30.65 -21.56 41.49
C PRO A 950 31.07 -21.39 40.01
N THR A 951 32.33 -21.69 39.70
CA THR A 951 32.94 -21.58 38.38
C THR A 951 32.08 -22.23 37.29
N ALA A 952 31.86 -21.47 36.20
CA ALA A 952 31.08 -21.85 35.03
C ALA A 952 31.47 -23.24 34.49
N GLU A 953 30.57 -24.21 34.67
CA GLU A 953 30.60 -25.44 33.91
C GLU A 953 30.13 -25.15 32.47
N ALA A 954 30.63 -25.91 31.50
CA ALA A 954 30.12 -25.86 30.13
C ALA A 954 28.61 -26.16 30.12
N LEU A 955 27.85 -25.55 29.21
CA LEU A 955 26.40 -25.81 29.05
C LEU A 955 26.10 -27.24 28.53
N ASP A 956 27.14 -28.05 28.36
CA ASP A 956 27.10 -29.45 27.95
C ASP A 956 27.13 -30.35 29.20
N GLY A 957 25.97 -30.87 29.61
CA GLY A 957 25.89 -31.77 30.76
C GLY A 957 24.58 -31.78 31.55
N PHE A 958 23.58 -30.98 31.17
CA PHE A 958 22.29 -30.95 31.86
C PHE A 958 21.58 -32.31 31.74
N PRO A 959 21.21 -32.96 32.87
CA PRO A 959 20.43 -34.20 32.82
C PRO A 959 19.06 -33.92 32.22
N ARG A 960 18.61 -34.79 31.31
CA ARG A 960 17.29 -34.68 30.69
C ARG A 960 16.20 -35.00 31.71
N LEU A 961 15.20 -34.12 31.79
CA LEU A 961 14.02 -34.31 32.60
C LEU A 961 12.86 -34.74 31.69
N ASP A 962 12.25 -35.89 31.99
CA ASP A 962 11.12 -36.43 31.24
C ASP A 962 9.80 -35.88 31.80
N TRP A 963 9.55 -34.60 31.59
CA TRP A 963 8.30 -33.96 31.99
C TRP A 963 7.18 -34.23 30.99
N PRO A 964 5.97 -34.60 31.45
CA PRO A 964 4.87 -34.87 30.54
C PRO A 964 4.40 -33.59 29.87
N VAL A 965 4.16 -33.67 28.55
CA VAL A 965 3.41 -32.63 27.83
C VAL A 965 1.96 -32.67 28.31
N LEU A 966 1.45 -31.54 28.76
CA LEU A 966 0.06 -31.39 29.19
C LEU A 966 -0.84 -31.11 27.98
N TRP A 967 -0.40 -30.19 27.11
CA TRP A 967 -1.09 -29.80 25.89
C TRP A 967 -0.13 -29.05 24.95
N ALA A 968 -0.53 -28.92 23.69
CA ALA A 968 0.12 -28.06 22.70
C ALA A 968 -0.95 -27.34 21.85
N PHE A 969 -0.69 -26.08 21.51
CA PHE A 969 -1.60 -25.22 20.77
C PHE A 969 -0.89 -24.58 19.57
N GLY A 970 -1.60 -24.43 18.45
CA GLY A 970 -1.11 -23.73 17.25
C GLY A 970 -0.65 -24.64 16.12
N ALA A 971 -0.85 -24.13 14.91
CA ALA A 971 -0.26 -24.56 13.65
C ALA A 971 -0.05 -23.30 12.78
N CYS A 972 0.87 -23.34 11.82
CA CYS A 972 1.18 -22.15 11.04
C CYS A 972 -0.02 -21.62 10.26
N GLY A 973 -0.36 -20.35 10.46
CA GLY A 973 -1.45 -19.64 9.79
C GLY A 973 -2.00 -18.47 10.62
N THR A 974 -3.10 -17.89 10.15
CA THR A 974 -3.63 -16.60 10.67
C THR A 974 -4.97 -16.73 11.42
N GLY A 975 -5.59 -17.91 11.43
CA GLY A 975 -6.89 -18.18 12.06
C GLY A 975 -6.84 -18.29 13.59
N GLU A 976 -8.00 -18.49 14.23
CA GLU A 976 -8.15 -18.56 15.71
C GLU A 976 -7.36 -19.71 16.36
N GLY A 977 -7.18 -20.83 15.66
CA GLY A 977 -6.39 -21.98 16.14
C GLY A 977 -4.96 -22.03 15.60
N ALA A 978 -4.50 -20.93 14.98
CA ALA A 978 -3.23 -20.86 14.29
C ALA A 978 -2.36 -19.74 14.86
N LEU A 979 -1.06 -19.90 14.73
CA LEU A 979 -0.07 -18.91 15.09
C LEU A 979 0.83 -18.65 13.89
N GLN A 980 1.50 -17.53 13.89
CA GLN A 980 2.53 -17.18 12.92
C GLN A 980 3.63 -16.45 13.70
N HIS A 981 4.73 -17.15 13.92
CA HIS A 981 5.88 -16.64 14.68
C HIS A 981 5.55 -16.23 16.15
N PRO A 982 5.12 -17.16 17.01
CA PRO A 982 4.91 -16.89 18.44
C PRO A 982 6.22 -16.60 19.18
N ALA A 983 6.49 -15.32 19.45
CA ALA A 983 7.77 -14.87 19.99
C ALA A 983 7.86 -14.92 21.52
N GLY A 984 6.96 -14.20 22.20
CA GLY A 984 6.93 -14.07 23.66
C GLY A 984 5.71 -14.75 24.30
N VAL A 985 5.80 -15.03 25.59
CA VAL A 985 4.71 -15.67 26.33
C VAL A 985 4.71 -15.28 27.81
N ALA A 986 3.52 -15.12 28.40
CA ALA A 986 3.31 -14.89 29.83
C ALA A 986 2.17 -15.75 30.39
N VAL A 987 2.15 -15.94 31.72
CA VAL A 987 1.09 -16.69 32.42
C VAL A 987 0.60 -15.87 33.62
N ASP A 988 -0.71 -15.69 33.76
CA ASP A 988 -1.33 -15.00 34.91
C ASP A 988 -1.61 -15.93 36.11
N GLU A 989 -2.11 -15.37 37.23
CA GLU A 989 -2.40 -16.15 38.45
C GLU A 989 -3.52 -17.21 38.26
N ASP A 990 -4.45 -16.96 37.33
CA ASP A 990 -5.52 -17.89 36.94
C ASP A 990 -5.01 -19.02 36.03
N GLY A 991 -3.76 -18.94 35.57
CA GLY A 991 -3.13 -19.88 34.65
C GLY A 991 -3.48 -19.67 33.19
N ARG A 992 -4.03 -18.51 32.80
CA ARG A 992 -4.19 -18.14 31.38
C ARG A 992 -2.84 -17.81 30.78
N VAL A 993 -2.69 -18.14 29.50
CA VAL A 993 -1.44 -18.00 28.76
C VAL A 993 -1.62 -16.95 27.67
N TYR A 994 -0.78 -15.93 27.67
CA TYR A 994 -0.79 -14.85 26.69
C TYR A 994 0.43 -15.00 25.78
N VAL A 995 0.21 -15.04 24.47
CA VAL A 995 1.24 -15.34 23.48
C VAL A 995 1.35 -14.17 22.52
N ALA A 996 2.55 -13.58 22.38
CA ALA A 996 2.84 -12.59 21.35
C ALA A 996 2.96 -13.31 20.00
N ASP A 997 1.93 -13.23 19.16
CA ASP A 997 1.85 -13.88 17.87
C ASP A 997 2.37 -12.91 16.79
N SER A 998 3.69 -12.71 16.77
CA SER A 998 4.34 -11.56 16.12
C SER A 998 4.03 -11.44 14.63
N GLY A 999 4.06 -12.56 13.91
CA GLY A 999 3.77 -12.60 12.47
C GLY A 999 2.29 -12.43 12.12
N ASN A 1000 1.40 -12.44 13.12
CA ASN A 1000 -0.02 -12.07 12.98
C ASN A 1000 -0.34 -10.71 13.63
N HIS A 1001 0.66 -10.01 14.18
CA HIS A 1001 0.52 -8.68 14.79
C HIS A 1001 -0.54 -8.64 15.90
N ARG A 1002 -0.59 -9.68 16.74
CA ARG A 1002 -1.62 -9.83 17.79
C ARG A 1002 -1.10 -10.54 19.02
N VAL A 1003 -1.88 -10.51 20.10
CA VAL A 1003 -1.72 -11.36 21.29
C VAL A 1003 -2.83 -12.41 21.28
N VAL A 1004 -2.46 -13.68 21.49
CA VAL A 1004 -3.39 -14.81 21.61
C VAL A 1004 -3.48 -15.24 23.06
N VAL A 1005 -4.69 -15.51 23.55
CA VAL A 1005 -4.96 -15.93 24.91
C VAL A 1005 -5.51 -17.34 24.96
N LEU A 1006 -4.92 -18.15 25.82
CA LEU A 1006 -5.31 -19.53 26.08
C LEU A 1006 -5.71 -19.68 27.55
N ASP A 1007 -6.61 -20.62 27.84
CA ASP A 1007 -6.84 -21.05 29.21
C ASP A 1007 -5.71 -21.97 29.72
N ALA A 1008 -5.77 -22.33 31.01
CA ALA A 1008 -4.81 -23.22 31.64
C ALA A 1008 -4.79 -24.64 31.02
N GLN A 1009 -5.77 -25.00 30.19
CA GLN A 1009 -5.86 -26.28 29.48
C GLN A 1009 -5.42 -26.16 28.01
N GLY A 1010 -4.96 -24.98 27.57
CA GLY A 1010 -4.48 -24.73 26.21
C GLY A 1010 -5.60 -24.49 25.20
N ALA A 1011 -6.83 -24.24 25.64
CA ALA A 1011 -7.92 -23.87 24.75
C ALA A 1011 -7.88 -22.37 24.46
N PHE A 1012 -8.08 -22.02 23.20
CA PHE A 1012 -8.19 -20.62 22.77
C PHE A 1012 -9.35 -19.92 23.48
N LEU A 1013 -9.05 -18.79 24.11
CA LEU A 1013 -10.02 -17.91 24.75
C LEU A 1013 -10.31 -16.69 23.88
N ASP A 1014 -9.25 -15.98 23.47
CA ASP A 1014 -9.37 -14.72 22.76
C ASP A 1014 -8.10 -14.37 21.97
N ALA A 1015 -8.18 -13.37 21.11
CA ALA A 1015 -7.02 -12.71 20.53
C ALA A 1015 -7.32 -11.24 20.17
N TRP A 1016 -6.36 -10.36 20.42
CA TRP A 1016 -6.48 -8.93 20.16
C TRP A 1016 -5.21 -8.34 19.57
N GLY A 1017 -5.36 -7.21 18.89
CA GLY A 1017 -4.32 -6.59 18.07
C GLY A 1017 -4.50 -6.90 16.59
N GLU A 1018 -4.02 -5.98 15.76
CA GLU A 1018 -3.92 -6.09 14.31
C GLU A 1018 -2.74 -5.25 13.81
N GLU A 1019 -2.32 -5.46 12.57
CA GLU A 1019 -1.20 -4.72 11.97
C GLU A 1019 -1.47 -3.20 11.95
N GLY A 1020 -0.56 -2.42 12.53
CA GLY A 1020 -0.57 -0.97 12.39
C GLY A 1020 0.00 -0.19 13.59
N GLU A 1021 -0.09 1.14 13.50
CA GLU A 1021 0.48 2.09 14.48
C GLU A 1021 -0.59 2.79 15.35
N ALA A 1022 -1.88 2.50 15.15
CA ALA A 1022 -2.93 3.11 15.96
C ALA A 1022 -2.95 2.52 17.39
N PRO A 1023 -3.65 3.17 18.34
CA PRO A 1023 -3.89 2.60 19.67
C PRO A 1023 -4.44 1.18 19.58
N GLY A 1024 -3.79 0.23 20.25
CA GLY A 1024 -4.15 -1.19 20.27
C GLY A 1024 -3.75 -2.00 19.02
N GLN A 1025 -3.02 -1.41 18.07
CA GLN A 1025 -2.42 -2.13 16.92
C GLN A 1025 -0.95 -2.45 17.18
N PHE A 1026 -0.38 -3.41 16.46
CA PHE A 1026 1.02 -3.83 16.58
C PHE A 1026 1.70 -3.89 15.21
N ILE A 1027 3.01 -3.69 15.17
CA ILE A 1027 3.85 -4.02 14.01
C ILE A 1027 4.69 -5.25 14.31
N GLU A 1028 5.33 -5.33 15.47
CA GLU A 1028 6.15 -6.50 15.85
C GLU A 1028 6.03 -6.73 17.36
N PRO A 1029 4.93 -7.33 17.85
CA PRO A 1029 4.78 -7.65 19.27
C PRO A 1029 5.68 -8.84 19.61
N VAL A 1030 6.70 -8.64 20.45
CA VAL A 1030 7.79 -9.61 20.67
C VAL A 1030 7.80 -10.23 22.06
N ASP A 1031 7.26 -9.53 23.06
CA ASP A 1031 7.25 -10.01 24.45
C ASP A 1031 6.01 -9.55 25.23
N VAL A 1032 5.67 -10.30 26.28
CA VAL A 1032 4.48 -10.06 27.11
C VAL A 1032 4.85 -10.23 28.59
N ALA A 1033 4.38 -9.32 29.44
CA ALA A 1033 4.50 -9.41 30.89
C ALA A 1033 3.16 -9.11 31.59
N ILE A 1034 2.94 -9.68 32.77
CA ILE A 1034 1.76 -9.42 33.60
C ILE A 1034 2.11 -8.33 34.61
N THR A 1035 1.28 -7.29 34.71
CA THR A 1035 1.47 -6.19 35.66
C THR A 1035 0.88 -6.56 37.04
N PRO A 1036 1.31 -5.91 38.14
CA PRO A 1036 0.83 -6.25 39.49
C PRO A 1036 -0.67 -6.04 39.73
N ASP A 1037 -1.34 -5.28 38.86
CA ASP A 1037 -2.78 -5.05 38.83
C ASP A 1037 -3.53 -6.01 37.89
N GLU A 1038 -2.89 -7.12 37.48
CA GLU A 1038 -3.44 -8.14 36.56
C GLU A 1038 -3.68 -7.62 35.13
N GLY A 1039 -3.02 -6.52 34.76
CA GLY A 1039 -2.94 -6.04 33.39
C GLY A 1039 -1.89 -6.79 32.57
N ILE A 1040 -1.88 -6.51 31.26
CA ILE A 1040 -1.00 -7.15 30.28
C ILE A 1040 -0.17 -6.06 29.59
N ALA A 1041 1.14 -6.14 29.75
CA ALA A 1041 2.09 -5.28 29.07
C ALA A 1041 2.67 -6.02 27.85
N VAL A 1042 2.57 -5.42 26.66
CA VAL A 1042 3.02 -6.02 25.39
C VAL A 1042 4.10 -5.13 24.79
N LEU A 1043 5.29 -5.69 24.59
CA LEU A 1043 6.43 -5.00 23.98
C LEU A 1043 6.34 -5.09 22.46
N ASP A 1044 6.27 -3.94 21.78
CA ASP A 1044 6.35 -3.86 20.32
C ASP A 1044 7.75 -3.37 19.91
N ALA A 1045 8.53 -4.26 19.28
CA ALA A 1045 9.92 -4.02 18.93
C ALA A 1045 10.07 -2.96 17.82
N ALA A 1046 9.24 -3.04 16.79
CA ALA A 1046 9.31 -2.14 15.64
C ALA A 1046 8.86 -0.73 16.00
N ARG A 1047 7.83 -0.62 16.86
CA ARG A 1047 7.32 0.66 17.34
C ARG A 1047 8.12 1.23 18.50
N GLY A 1048 8.87 0.41 19.24
CA GLY A 1048 9.66 0.82 20.40
C GLY A 1048 8.81 1.29 21.58
N VAL A 1049 7.68 0.60 21.82
CA VAL A 1049 6.69 0.98 22.84
C VAL A 1049 6.21 -0.24 23.63
N VAL A 1050 5.67 0.01 24.82
CA VAL A 1050 4.96 -0.98 25.63
C VAL A 1050 3.49 -0.62 25.64
N ALA A 1051 2.65 -1.46 25.03
CA ALA A 1051 1.21 -1.31 25.04
C ALA A 1051 0.60 -2.00 26.27
N LEU A 1052 -0.22 -1.29 27.03
CA LEU A 1052 -0.90 -1.79 28.22
C LEU A 1052 -2.34 -2.17 27.91
N TRP A 1053 -2.76 -3.32 28.41
CA TRP A 1053 -4.06 -3.91 28.18
C TRP A 1053 -4.66 -4.41 29.49
N GLU A 1054 -5.99 -4.34 29.59
CA GLU A 1054 -6.77 -4.94 30.68
C GLU A 1054 -7.99 -5.64 30.06
N GLU A 1055 -8.24 -6.89 30.45
CA GLU A 1055 -9.38 -7.69 29.96
C GLU A 1055 -9.53 -7.72 28.41
N GLY A 1056 -8.43 -7.64 27.66
CA GLY A 1056 -8.44 -7.62 26.19
C GLY A 1056 -8.82 -6.26 25.57
N GLU A 1057 -8.88 -5.19 26.36
CA GLU A 1057 -9.03 -3.81 25.88
C GLU A 1057 -7.73 -3.01 26.07
N PHE A 1058 -7.34 -2.27 25.02
CA PHE A 1058 -6.18 -1.38 25.06
C PHE A 1058 -6.44 -0.22 26.03
N GLN A 1059 -5.50 0.00 26.95
CA GLN A 1059 -5.58 1.06 27.94
C GLN A 1059 -4.70 2.25 27.53
N ASP A 1060 -3.40 2.01 27.37
CA ASP A 1060 -2.42 3.07 27.12
C ASP A 1060 -1.16 2.53 26.43
N GLU A 1061 -0.28 3.44 26.01
CA GLU A 1061 1.01 3.13 25.40
C GLU A 1061 2.12 3.95 26.03
N LEU A 1062 3.12 3.25 26.56
CA LEU A 1062 4.28 3.82 27.23
C LEU A 1062 5.53 3.66 26.34
N GLY A 1063 6.58 4.42 26.64
CA GLY A 1063 7.91 4.17 26.06
C GLY A 1063 8.33 5.05 24.87
N ARG A 1064 7.42 5.85 24.28
CA ARG A 1064 7.79 6.79 23.19
C ARG A 1064 8.89 7.77 23.60
N ASP A 1065 8.86 8.23 24.85
CA ASP A 1065 9.86 9.16 25.40
C ASP A 1065 11.10 8.44 25.95
N LEU A 1066 11.10 7.10 26.04
CA LEU A 1066 12.26 6.30 26.47
C LEU A 1066 13.29 6.10 25.34
N ALA A 1067 12.91 6.45 24.11
CA ALA A 1067 13.72 6.29 22.90
C ALA A 1067 14.27 4.86 22.73
N LEU A 1068 13.41 3.87 23.02
CA LEU A 1068 13.72 2.45 22.83
C LEU A 1068 14.06 2.17 21.37
N TYR A 1069 14.88 1.16 21.15
CA TYR A 1069 15.37 0.82 19.82
C TYR A 1069 15.47 -0.69 19.63
N HIS A 1070 14.47 -1.25 18.94
CA HIS A 1070 14.26 -2.70 18.80
C HIS A 1070 14.41 -3.45 20.13
N PRO A 1071 13.66 -3.08 21.17
CA PRO A 1071 13.67 -3.82 22.43
C PRO A 1071 13.11 -5.24 22.21
N ARG A 1072 13.66 -6.25 22.90
CA ARG A 1072 13.26 -7.65 22.70
C ARG A 1072 12.68 -8.36 23.91
N GLY A 1073 12.94 -7.86 25.12
CA GLY A 1073 12.36 -8.44 26.33
C GLY A 1073 11.95 -7.41 27.37
N LEU A 1074 10.97 -7.80 28.17
CA LEU A 1074 10.26 -6.96 29.11
C LEU A 1074 9.92 -7.75 30.38
N ASP A 1075 10.16 -7.15 31.54
CA ASP A 1075 9.62 -7.64 32.81
C ASP A 1075 9.11 -6.49 33.69
N VAL A 1076 8.15 -6.80 34.56
CA VAL A 1076 7.48 -5.85 35.44
C VAL A 1076 7.65 -6.28 36.89
N SER A 1077 8.19 -5.39 37.72
CA SER A 1077 8.41 -5.68 39.13
C SER A 1077 7.10 -5.74 39.92
N PRO A 1078 7.09 -6.37 41.12
CA PRO A 1078 5.93 -6.35 42.02
C PRO A 1078 5.49 -4.94 42.43
N GLU A 1079 6.36 -3.94 42.33
CA GLU A 1079 6.08 -2.52 42.57
C GLU A 1079 5.59 -1.77 41.32
N GLY A 1080 5.40 -2.44 40.18
CA GLY A 1080 4.92 -1.85 38.93
C GLY A 1080 6.01 -1.26 38.04
N MET A 1081 7.28 -1.55 38.32
CA MET A 1081 8.42 -0.96 37.61
C MET A 1081 8.77 -1.75 36.36
N PHE A 1082 8.93 -1.09 35.21
CA PHE A 1082 9.29 -1.75 33.96
C PHE A 1082 10.81 -1.87 33.81
N TYR A 1083 11.27 -3.08 33.47
CA TYR A 1083 12.63 -3.34 33.02
C TYR A 1083 12.59 -3.83 31.58
N ILE A 1084 13.26 -3.12 30.69
CA ILE A 1084 13.20 -3.36 29.24
C ILE A 1084 14.60 -3.65 28.73
N ALA A 1085 14.77 -4.79 28.07
CA ALA A 1085 15.96 -5.10 27.29
C ALA A 1085 15.89 -4.32 25.97
N ASP A 1086 16.48 -3.13 25.96
CA ASP A 1086 16.62 -2.25 24.80
C ASP A 1086 17.77 -2.75 23.92
N THR A 1087 17.53 -3.86 23.22
CA THR A 1087 18.52 -4.67 22.50
C THR A 1087 19.32 -3.86 21.50
N GLY A 1088 18.65 -3.08 20.65
CA GLY A 1088 19.32 -2.19 19.70
C GLY A 1088 20.03 -1.03 20.39
N GLY A 1089 19.53 -0.58 21.55
CA GLY A 1089 20.18 0.40 22.42
C GLY A 1089 21.35 -0.15 23.24
N GLY A 1090 21.57 -1.47 23.27
CA GLY A 1090 22.64 -2.13 24.02
C GLY A 1090 22.58 -1.90 25.53
N ARG A 1091 21.37 -1.77 26.10
CA ARG A 1091 21.16 -1.38 27.50
C ARG A 1091 19.88 -1.99 28.09
N ILE A 1092 19.80 -2.01 29.42
CA ILE A 1092 18.55 -2.24 30.14
C ILE A 1092 17.99 -0.88 30.54
N VAL A 1093 16.75 -0.59 30.13
CA VAL A 1093 16.02 0.61 30.52
C VAL A 1093 15.11 0.28 31.69
N GLN A 1094 15.21 1.07 32.75
CA GLN A 1094 14.30 1.03 33.89
C GLN A 1094 13.37 2.24 33.82
N ALA A 1095 12.06 1.97 33.88
CA ALA A 1095 11.03 2.99 33.94
C ALA A 1095 10.10 2.75 35.15
N ASP A 1096 9.48 3.83 35.63
CA ASP A 1096 8.44 3.73 36.67
C ASP A 1096 7.10 3.23 36.10
N GLU A 1097 6.12 3.05 36.99
CA GLU A 1097 4.75 2.61 36.66
C GLU A 1097 4.04 3.51 35.64
N THR A 1098 4.51 4.74 35.41
CA THR A 1098 3.96 5.68 34.42
C THR A 1098 4.72 5.66 33.10
N GLY A 1099 5.74 4.80 32.97
CA GLY A 1099 6.61 4.75 31.81
C GLY A 1099 7.67 5.85 31.77
N ALA A 1100 7.88 6.59 32.88
CA ALA A 1100 8.91 7.61 32.95
C ALA A 1100 10.29 6.97 33.17
N PHE A 1101 11.28 7.45 32.41
CA PHE A 1101 12.65 6.97 32.52
C PHE A 1101 13.23 7.22 33.93
N LEU A 1102 13.77 6.19 34.57
CA LEU A 1102 14.46 6.31 35.85
C LEU A 1102 15.97 6.11 35.72
N ALA A 1103 16.35 5.02 35.06
CA ALA A 1103 17.75 4.64 34.91
C ALA A 1103 17.94 3.83 33.63
N ALA A 1104 19.16 3.87 33.11
CA ALA A 1104 19.63 2.90 32.13
C ALA A 1104 20.91 2.28 32.67
N PHE A 1105 20.99 0.97 32.55
CA PHE A 1105 22.20 0.22 32.85
C PHE A 1105 22.75 -0.25 31.52
N GLY A 1106 24.00 0.13 31.21
CA GLY A 1106 24.64 -0.34 29.98
C GLY A 1106 24.75 -1.85 29.95
N GLY A 1107 24.74 -2.43 28.75
CA GLY A 1107 25.33 -3.75 28.50
C GLY A 1107 26.69 -3.82 29.20
N PRO A 1108 26.94 -4.78 30.09
CA PRO A 1108 28.07 -4.76 31.03
C PRO A 1108 29.51 -4.89 30.46
N THR A 1109 29.69 -4.60 29.17
CA THR A 1109 30.88 -3.98 28.54
C THR A 1109 30.45 -3.21 27.28
N GLU A 1110 31.27 -2.30 26.74
CA GLU A 1110 31.06 -1.69 25.41
C GLU A 1110 30.70 -2.78 24.37
N GLY A 1111 29.45 -2.74 23.86
CA GLY A 1111 28.98 -3.60 22.77
C GLY A 1111 28.14 -4.83 23.13
N GLY A 1112 27.69 -5.02 24.37
CA GLY A 1112 26.74 -6.09 24.72
C GLY A 1112 25.31 -5.84 24.22
N GLN A 1113 24.58 -6.91 23.88
CA GLN A 1113 23.20 -6.83 23.38
C GLN A 1113 22.26 -7.66 24.27
N PRO A 1114 21.60 -7.03 25.26
CA PRO A 1114 20.64 -7.72 26.10
C PRO A 1114 19.42 -8.07 25.27
N THR A 1115 18.99 -9.33 25.29
CA THR A 1115 17.83 -9.76 24.47
C THR A 1115 16.59 -10.08 25.27
N ASP A 1116 16.76 -10.23 26.59
CA ASP A 1116 15.65 -10.38 27.53
C ASP A 1116 16.06 -9.84 28.91
N VAL A 1117 15.12 -9.70 29.84
CA VAL A 1117 15.40 -9.30 31.22
C VAL A 1117 14.31 -9.82 32.15
N ILE A 1118 14.70 -10.42 33.28
CA ILE A 1118 13.75 -10.74 34.36
C ILE A 1118 14.30 -10.38 35.74
N LEU A 1119 13.41 -10.01 36.65
CA LEU A 1119 13.69 -9.75 38.06
C LEU A 1119 13.49 -11.04 38.87
N GLY A 1120 14.59 -11.61 39.34
CA GLY A 1120 14.55 -12.78 40.21
C GLY A 1120 13.99 -12.47 41.62
N PRO A 1121 13.49 -13.48 42.34
CA PRO A 1121 12.97 -13.31 43.71
C PRO A 1121 14.04 -12.92 44.73
N ASP A 1122 15.32 -13.02 44.38
CA ASP A 1122 16.46 -12.53 45.14
C ASP A 1122 16.73 -11.02 44.93
N GLY A 1123 15.94 -10.36 44.07
CA GLY A 1123 16.02 -8.93 43.77
C GLY A 1123 17.12 -8.57 42.77
N PHE A 1124 17.70 -9.54 42.08
CA PHE A 1124 18.67 -9.32 40.99
C PHE A 1124 18.00 -9.47 39.63
N LEU A 1125 18.46 -8.69 38.66
CA LEU A 1125 18.07 -8.83 37.26
C LEU A 1125 18.94 -9.90 36.59
N TYR A 1126 18.31 -10.79 35.84
CA TYR A 1126 18.94 -11.79 34.99
C TYR A 1126 18.72 -11.39 33.54
N VAL A 1127 19.81 -11.28 32.78
CA VAL A 1127 19.79 -10.72 31.42
C VAL A 1127 20.65 -11.61 30.50
N PRO A 1128 20.10 -12.30 29.50
CA PRO A 1128 20.90 -13.01 28.52
C PRO A 1128 21.53 -12.02 27.53
N ASP A 1129 22.80 -12.24 27.21
CA ASP A 1129 23.48 -11.67 26.06
C ASP A 1129 23.95 -12.85 25.18
N PRO A 1130 23.15 -13.22 24.18
CA PRO A 1130 23.38 -14.43 23.40
C PRO A 1130 24.56 -14.29 22.44
N VAL A 1131 24.96 -13.07 22.12
CA VAL A 1131 26.14 -12.84 21.28
C VAL A 1131 27.41 -13.13 22.08
N ALA A 1132 27.45 -12.62 23.32
CA ALA A 1132 28.53 -12.93 24.24
C ALA A 1132 28.47 -14.36 24.79
N GLY A 1133 27.31 -15.03 24.71
CA GLY A 1133 27.08 -16.37 25.25
C GLY A 1133 27.13 -16.37 26.77
N VAL A 1134 26.56 -15.33 27.39
CA VAL A 1134 26.56 -15.15 28.85
C VAL A 1134 25.18 -14.76 29.36
N VAL A 1135 24.91 -15.06 30.62
CA VAL A 1135 23.81 -14.46 31.39
C VAL A 1135 24.42 -13.54 32.44
N TRP A 1136 23.95 -12.30 32.45
CA TRP A 1136 24.33 -11.31 33.42
C TRP A 1136 23.43 -11.39 34.65
N VAL A 1137 24.02 -11.26 35.82
CA VAL A 1137 23.30 -11.05 37.08
C VAL A 1137 23.63 -9.65 37.58
N LEU A 1138 22.64 -8.78 37.58
CA LEU A 1138 22.78 -7.36 37.86
C LEU A 1138 21.98 -6.98 39.12
N ASN A 1139 22.58 -6.18 39.99
CA ASN A 1139 21.85 -5.53 41.09
C ASN A 1139 21.22 -4.23 40.57
N PRO A 1140 19.88 -4.13 40.44
CA PRO A 1140 19.24 -2.92 39.91
C PRO A 1140 19.43 -1.68 40.80
N LYS A 1141 19.75 -1.85 42.10
CA LYS A 1141 19.94 -0.73 43.04
C LYS A 1141 21.36 -0.19 43.05
N THR A 1142 22.35 -1.03 42.77
CA THR A 1142 23.78 -0.65 42.87
C THR A 1142 24.51 -0.65 41.53
N GLY A 1143 23.92 -1.22 40.48
CA GLY A 1143 24.55 -1.42 39.18
C GLY A 1143 25.67 -2.47 39.17
N ALA A 1144 25.93 -3.15 40.30
CA ALA A 1144 26.94 -4.19 40.37
C ALA A 1144 26.52 -5.42 39.55
N SER A 1145 27.39 -5.89 38.66
CA SER A 1145 27.11 -7.01 37.75
C SER A 1145 28.16 -8.11 37.81
N ARG A 1146 27.78 -9.29 37.33
CA ARG A 1146 28.66 -10.42 37.03
C ARG A 1146 28.08 -11.26 35.89
N THR A 1147 28.89 -12.13 35.28
CA THR A 1147 28.46 -13.07 34.24
C THR A 1147 28.49 -14.52 34.70
N THR A 1148 27.64 -15.33 34.07
CA THR A 1148 27.79 -16.79 33.96
C THR A 1148 27.64 -17.21 32.50
N ALA A 1149 27.92 -18.48 32.18
CA ALA A 1149 27.71 -19.01 30.84
C ALA A 1149 26.22 -19.02 30.45
N GLY A 1150 25.93 -18.62 29.21
CA GLY A 1150 24.59 -18.60 28.61
C GLY A 1150 24.60 -19.14 27.17
N PRO A 1151 23.44 -19.53 26.61
CA PRO A 1151 23.34 -19.99 25.24
C PRO A 1151 23.82 -18.93 24.25
N LYS A 1152 24.48 -19.37 23.18
CA LYS A 1152 24.83 -18.50 22.05
C LYS A 1152 23.73 -18.52 21.00
N ALA A 1153 23.30 -17.35 20.55
CA ALA A 1153 22.26 -17.17 19.53
C ALA A 1153 22.33 -15.75 18.93
N ASN A 1154 21.49 -15.46 17.95
CA ASN A 1154 21.31 -14.09 17.43
C ASN A 1154 20.37 -13.27 18.35
N THR A 1155 20.10 -12.01 17.99
CA THR A 1155 19.31 -11.08 18.81
C THR A 1155 17.84 -10.93 18.44
N VAL A 1156 17.38 -11.70 17.46
CA VAL A 1156 15.97 -11.75 17.04
C VAL A 1156 15.35 -13.04 17.56
N GLU A 1157 15.98 -14.16 17.23
CA GLU A 1157 15.69 -15.51 17.73
C GLU A 1157 16.53 -15.82 18.98
N SER A 1158 16.39 -14.98 19.99
CA SER A 1158 17.24 -14.96 21.18
C SER A 1158 16.71 -15.76 22.37
N PRO A 1159 17.55 -16.13 23.36
CA PRO A 1159 17.12 -16.74 24.60
C PRO A 1159 16.20 -15.84 25.42
N HIS A 1160 15.11 -16.41 25.95
CA HIS A 1160 14.22 -15.80 26.94
C HIS A 1160 14.35 -16.50 28.29
N LEU A 1161 13.98 -15.80 29.36
CA LEU A 1161 14.08 -16.21 30.75
C LEU A 1161 12.71 -16.26 31.44
N ALA A 1162 12.59 -17.17 32.40
CA ALA A 1162 11.50 -17.15 33.37
C ALA A 1162 12.00 -17.62 34.75
N ALA A 1163 11.39 -17.14 35.83
CA ALA A 1163 11.74 -17.52 37.19
C ALA A 1163 10.54 -18.01 38.01
N LEU A 1164 10.79 -18.96 38.91
CA LEU A 1164 9.85 -19.36 39.94
C LEU A 1164 10.09 -18.59 41.25
N PRO A 1165 9.06 -18.43 42.12
CA PRO A 1165 9.22 -17.81 43.43
C PRO A 1165 10.23 -18.52 44.35
N ASP A 1166 10.51 -19.80 44.11
CA ASP A 1166 11.53 -20.57 44.84
C ASP A 1166 12.96 -20.31 44.37
N GLY A 1167 13.14 -19.45 43.36
CA GLY A 1167 14.42 -19.01 42.81
C GLY A 1167 14.98 -19.91 41.70
N ARG A 1168 14.23 -20.91 41.22
CA ARG A 1168 14.60 -21.64 39.99
C ARG A 1168 14.44 -20.75 38.76
N LEU A 1169 15.38 -20.89 37.82
CA LEU A 1169 15.45 -20.10 36.59
C LEU A 1169 15.34 -21.03 35.37
N PHE A 1170 14.61 -20.61 34.35
CA PHE A 1170 14.43 -21.28 33.08
C PHE A 1170 14.98 -20.38 31.98
N LEU A 1171 15.78 -20.95 31.08
CA LEU A 1171 16.44 -20.22 30.00
C LEU A 1171 16.30 -21.02 28.71
N THR A 1172 15.74 -20.42 27.67
CA THR A 1172 15.67 -21.10 26.36
C THR A 1172 17.05 -21.13 25.69
N ASP A 1173 17.31 -22.21 24.95
CA ASP A 1173 18.50 -22.37 24.11
C ASP A 1173 18.01 -22.61 22.67
N PRO A 1174 17.75 -21.53 21.90
CA PRO A 1174 17.10 -21.61 20.60
C PRO A 1174 17.85 -22.50 19.61
N GLU A 1175 19.18 -22.44 19.62
CA GLU A 1175 20.04 -23.16 18.68
C GLU A 1175 20.09 -24.68 18.97
N GLN A 1176 19.96 -25.08 20.23
CA GLN A 1176 19.87 -26.50 20.61
C GLN A 1176 18.42 -26.98 20.81
N ALA A 1177 17.42 -26.11 20.60
CA ALA A 1177 16.00 -26.39 20.70
C ALA A 1177 15.60 -27.06 22.04
N ARG A 1178 16.04 -26.47 23.15
CA ARG A 1178 15.82 -26.96 24.52
C ARG A 1178 15.60 -25.80 25.49
N VAL A 1179 15.19 -26.14 26.72
CA VAL A 1179 15.10 -25.21 27.85
C VAL A 1179 16.00 -25.72 28.97
N LEU A 1180 16.92 -24.87 29.42
CA LEU A 1180 17.84 -25.12 30.52
C LEU A 1180 17.22 -24.67 31.84
N ILE A 1181 17.36 -25.49 32.88
CA ILE A 1181 16.76 -25.25 34.20
C ILE A 1181 17.88 -25.16 35.22
N PHE A 1182 17.83 -24.11 36.03
CA PHE A 1182 18.80 -23.82 37.08
C PHE A 1182 18.15 -23.77 38.47
N GLU A 1183 18.86 -24.22 39.49
CA GLU A 1183 18.57 -23.92 40.89
C GLU A 1183 18.95 -22.47 41.25
N PRO A 1184 18.43 -21.93 42.37
CA PRO A 1184 18.85 -20.64 42.90
C PRO A 1184 20.38 -20.47 42.91
N GLY A 1185 20.86 -19.36 42.34
CA GLY A 1185 22.29 -19.10 42.16
C GLY A 1185 22.93 -19.72 40.92
N LEU A 1186 22.12 -20.04 39.89
CA LEU A 1186 22.56 -20.48 38.55
C LEU A 1186 23.31 -21.82 38.53
N ARG A 1187 22.92 -22.76 39.40
CA ARG A 1187 23.45 -24.12 39.37
C ARG A 1187 22.65 -25.00 38.41
N PRO A 1188 23.27 -25.79 37.51
CA PRO A 1188 22.56 -26.66 36.59
C PRO A 1188 21.64 -27.66 37.32
N LEU A 1189 20.36 -27.70 36.97
CA LEU A 1189 19.39 -28.67 37.52
C LEU A 1189 19.01 -29.74 36.48
N GLY A 1190 18.71 -29.33 35.25
CA GLY A 1190 18.32 -30.24 34.17
C GLY A 1190 17.82 -29.50 32.93
N GLN A 1191 17.43 -30.25 31.90
CA GLN A 1191 16.89 -29.68 30.67
C GLN A 1191 15.61 -30.39 30.21
N VAL A 1192 14.73 -29.66 29.53
CA VAL A 1192 13.52 -30.18 28.89
C VAL A 1192 13.54 -29.80 27.41
N GLY A 1193 12.98 -30.66 26.57
CA GLY A 1193 12.99 -30.48 25.12
C GLY A 1193 14.28 -30.92 24.45
N MET A 1194 14.18 -31.16 23.15
CA MET A 1194 15.31 -31.39 22.24
C MET A 1194 14.86 -31.13 20.81
N LYS A 1195 15.82 -30.99 19.89
CA LYS A 1195 15.53 -30.86 18.47
C LYS A 1195 14.75 -32.05 17.92
N GLY A 1196 13.61 -31.80 17.28
CA GLY A 1196 12.84 -32.81 16.57
C GLY A 1196 11.34 -32.51 16.46
N ILE A 1197 10.59 -33.47 15.92
CA ILE A 1197 9.18 -33.26 15.53
C ILE A 1197 8.16 -33.94 16.44
N ASP A 1198 8.60 -34.83 17.32
CA ASP A 1198 7.72 -35.61 18.22
C ASP A 1198 7.13 -34.73 19.35
N GLU A 1199 6.20 -35.30 20.12
CA GLU A 1199 5.58 -34.64 21.28
C GLU A 1199 6.65 -34.28 22.33
N GLY A 1200 6.73 -33.00 22.71
CA GLY A 1200 7.74 -32.48 23.64
C GLY A 1200 9.11 -32.16 23.01
N GLN A 1201 9.24 -32.22 21.68
CA GLN A 1201 10.42 -31.78 20.92
C GLN A 1201 10.14 -30.47 20.16
N PHE A 1202 11.20 -29.71 19.87
CA PHE A 1202 11.13 -28.38 19.27
C PHE A 1202 12.01 -28.26 18.03
N ASN A 1203 11.70 -27.32 17.14
CA ASN A 1203 12.67 -26.89 16.11
C ASN A 1203 13.54 -25.74 16.61
N ARG A 1204 12.92 -24.80 17.33
CA ARG A 1204 13.54 -23.66 17.99
C ARG A 1204 12.74 -23.34 19.25
N THR A 1205 13.39 -23.12 20.38
CA THR A 1205 12.73 -22.69 21.61
C THR A 1205 12.99 -21.20 21.79
N LEU A 1206 11.94 -20.39 21.90
CA LEU A 1206 12.09 -18.92 22.00
C LEU A 1206 11.54 -18.38 23.33
N GLY A 1207 10.25 -18.07 23.40
CA GLY A 1207 9.58 -17.60 24.61
C GLY A 1207 9.41 -18.70 25.65
N VAL A 1208 9.54 -18.34 26.93
CA VAL A 1208 9.33 -19.23 28.07
C VAL A 1208 8.59 -18.51 29.19
N ALA A 1209 7.61 -19.17 29.78
CA ALA A 1209 6.91 -18.67 30.97
C ALA A 1209 6.57 -19.80 31.93
N VAL A 1210 6.37 -19.48 33.20
CA VAL A 1210 6.12 -20.48 34.25
C VAL A 1210 4.86 -20.11 35.03
N GLY A 1211 3.91 -21.03 35.08
CA GLY A 1211 2.73 -20.95 35.95
C GLY A 1211 2.84 -21.88 37.16
N ALA A 1212 1.82 -21.90 38.02
CA ALA A 1212 1.84 -22.61 39.30
C ALA A 1212 2.22 -24.11 39.22
N ASN A 1213 1.86 -24.81 38.12
CA ASN A 1213 2.18 -26.23 37.91
C ASN A 1213 2.65 -26.55 36.46
N MET A 1214 2.99 -25.54 35.65
CA MET A 1214 3.31 -25.74 34.23
C MET A 1214 4.41 -24.82 33.72
N LEU A 1215 5.22 -25.34 32.80
CA LEU A 1215 6.19 -24.60 32.00
C LEU A 1215 5.64 -24.44 30.58
N ILE A 1216 5.55 -23.21 30.09
CA ILE A 1216 5.13 -22.89 28.73
C ILE A 1216 6.34 -22.53 27.88
N VAL A 1217 6.42 -23.08 26.67
CA VAL A 1217 7.51 -22.80 25.73
C VAL A 1217 6.93 -22.57 24.33
N THR A 1218 7.39 -21.51 23.66
CA THR A 1218 7.03 -21.23 22.26
C THR A 1218 8.05 -21.81 21.29
N ASP A 1219 7.55 -22.24 20.12
CA ASP A 1219 8.33 -22.74 18.99
C ASP A 1219 7.90 -21.97 17.72
N PRO A 1220 8.62 -20.89 17.36
CA PRO A 1220 8.23 -20.02 16.25
C PRO A 1220 8.31 -20.74 14.90
N ASP A 1221 9.31 -21.60 14.71
CA ASP A 1221 9.52 -22.39 13.48
C ASP A 1221 8.38 -23.39 13.22
N ARG A 1222 7.68 -23.83 14.28
CA ARG A 1222 6.50 -24.71 14.17
C ARG A 1222 5.18 -23.99 14.41
N CYS A 1223 5.22 -22.69 14.68
CA CYS A 1223 4.06 -21.88 15.04
C CYS A 1223 3.23 -22.51 16.17
N ARG A 1224 3.91 -22.93 17.24
CA ARG A 1224 3.30 -23.76 18.29
C ARG A 1224 3.72 -23.30 19.69
N VAL A 1225 2.83 -23.47 20.66
CA VAL A 1225 3.09 -23.30 22.09
C VAL A 1225 2.85 -24.62 22.80
N THR A 1226 3.75 -25.03 23.68
CA THR A 1226 3.71 -26.34 24.37
C THR A 1226 3.80 -26.15 25.88
N ALA A 1227 2.91 -26.82 26.63
CA ALA A 1227 2.90 -26.84 28.08
C ALA A 1227 3.45 -28.15 28.65
N PHE A 1228 4.35 -28.07 29.62
CA PHE A 1228 4.90 -29.23 30.36
C PHE A 1228 4.46 -29.19 31.82
N GLY A 1229 4.19 -30.35 32.41
CA GLY A 1229 3.88 -30.47 33.83
C GLY A 1229 5.13 -30.34 34.70
N LEU A 1230 5.12 -29.38 35.63
CA LEU A 1230 6.17 -29.23 36.64
C LEU A 1230 6.01 -30.33 37.70
N ASN A 1231 6.86 -31.37 37.66
CA ASN A 1231 6.95 -32.30 38.78
C ASN A 1231 7.76 -31.67 39.92
N LYS A 1232 7.23 -31.74 41.15
CA LYS A 1232 7.83 -31.18 42.37
C LYS A 1232 9.21 -31.75 42.67
#